data_AF-A0A2P7YFZ4-F1
#
_entry.id   AF-A0A2P7YFZ4-F1
#
_cell.length_a   1.000
_cell.length_b   1.000
_cell.length_c   1.000
_cell.angle_alpha   90.00
_cell.angle_beta   90.00
_cell.angle_gamma   90.00
#
_symmetry.space_group_name_H-M   'P 1'
#
loop_
_entity.id
_entity.type
_entity.pdbx_description
1 polymer ?
#
loop_
_entity_poly.entity_id
_entity_poly.type
_entity_poly.pdbx_seq_one_letter_code
_entity_poly.pdbx_strand_id
1 'polypeptide(L)'
;MPPFEIEQYNFFAKLPTELVEDVLAYVNVRDLSSFGQASKNVYTTSMPLLWKSISLSDKQIAGHAPGEHDDSDMIAILVTLASNHWLASLVHHLQYRCHLPPHIQKNDVQGLSRECSVQRSLSADIRTIHLVKQAMANLTNLKSLRITHGHHYLVQAIIGQLFRADSRRSTFMRALVLEECSTSFDPLHFSDRLDFSGLRHLDIRGVSLGNADSEPRWKVMVKQGQQAKYNDKHSKTYECRLQDVQGELGEYSKILEWRGTRNEKRSLELVDDDEVSYMSLPQDRPESMPLLPAEMSKPLPRLQQLLSFAVDKPYKEISIADFWWVHNIFECLERSILLPVFRSSASTLTSITLDWDGVITDRSSRGDSPVAKSILTKLLSELFSLTFPNLTALHNRPAPMRSGVELPDIFIFPSTTTTPTSSDLSTIIFHFFTRHPNLTFLNWPADQFFPQSPLPHSPLSTTLLTNLSSLKSLQISTCLLRPVTPSAQSSLLTRLHNLTTLLCPSLASLTSLSISGTLPSFITREILRALRLCPLASISLTSPIWPGGFVSTWDDPALVPAPIDGSESWMESWRRLGDGILVRDEPDDDVLALETVRRINAEGFGDEVENKARAYRYGEESPHEAVLGVVARYFRSTIRSVAVEGYIGCPVLGSPGVCGVFLEPLRHCTRLREVRCTVLPALEARDGRPTVKRWWNSKMRDVEMWEQERKIGAEKTEHPWRKMGREVVEAFGPCLSEEAKGRSGGVRVHALFFTDGMDVAMDVDIGMGGGLDVMLGYKGPYDEPDELGVNSFIKSERYSSSAGSWDQHPWMTTFQGIGVES
;
A
#
# COMPACT_ATOMS: atom_id res chain seq x y z
N MET A 1 -31.41 -44.82 -42.85
CA MET A 1 -30.17 -44.12 -42.44
C MET A 1 -29.98 -44.37 -40.96
N PRO A 2 -28.85 -44.94 -40.51
CA PRO A 2 -28.56 -45.00 -39.08
C PRO A 2 -28.29 -43.57 -38.55
N PRO A 3 -28.47 -43.31 -37.25
CA PRO A 3 -28.14 -42.01 -36.69
C PRO A 3 -26.64 -41.77 -36.87
N PHE A 4 -26.28 -40.64 -37.46
CA PHE A 4 -24.91 -40.14 -37.42
C PHE A 4 -24.56 -39.89 -35.95
N GLU A 5 -23.79 -40.80 -35.36
CA GLU A 5 -22.97 -40.49 -34.19
C GLU A 5 -21.99 -39.41 -34.63
N ILE A 6 -22.36 -38.15 -34.41
CA ILE A 6 -21.40 -37.05 -34.41
C ILE A 6 -20.57 -37.27 -33.16
N GLU A 7 -19.51 -38.07 -33.27
CA GLU A 7 -18.35 -37.93 -32.40
C GLU A 7 -17.90 -36.47 -32.55
N GLN A 8 -18.35 -35.61 -31.63
CA GLN A 8 -17.92 -34.22 -31.58
C GLN A 8 -16.40 -34.24 -31.42
N TYR A 9 -15.70 -33.93 -32.50
CA TYR A 9 -14.25 -33.77 -32.53
C TYR A 9 -13.86 -32.70 -31.51
N ASN A 10 -13.52 -33.13 -30.29
CA ASN A 10 -13.01 -32.26 -29.25
C ASN A 10 -11.56 -31.92 -29.59
N PHE A 11 -11.38 -30.89 -30.42
CA PHE A 11 -10.07 -30.38 -30.82
C PHE A 11 -9.17 -30.08 -29.60
N PHE A 12 -9.76 -29.55 -28.52
CA PHE A 12 -9.03 -29.25 -27.28
C PHE A 12 -8.56 -30.49 -26.52
N ALA A 13 -9.26 -31.62 -26.60
CA ALA A 13 -8.79 -32.87 -25.99
C ALA A 13 -7.55 -33.46 -26.68
N LYS A 14 -7.19 -32.99 -27.88
CA LYS A 14 -5.98 -33.42 -28.60
C LYS A 14 -4.77 -32.54 -28.33
N LEU A 15 -4.95 -31.37 -27.71
CA LEU A 15 -3.87 -30.45 -27.38
C LEU A 15 -3.39 -30.70 -25.94
N PRO A 16 -2.09 -30.51 -25.64
CA PRO A 16 -1.61 -30.50 -24.27
C PRO A 16 -2.35 -29.43 -23.46
N THR A 17 -2.78 -29.79 -22.24
CA THR A 17 -3.55 -28.90 -21.37
C THR A 17 -2.83 -27.57 -21.15
N GLU A 18 -1.51 -27.61 -21.01
CA GLU A 18 -0.66 -26.44 -20.79
C GLU A 18 -0.75 -25.46 -21.97
N LEU A 19 -0.74 -25.97 -23.20
CA LEU A 19 -0.86 -25.13 -24.40
C LEU A 19 -2.23 -24.47 -24.49
N VAL A 20 -3.28 -25.21 -24.13
CA VAL A 20 -4.65 -24.66 -24.17
C VAL A 20 -4.83 -23.60 -23.08
N GLU A 21 -4.32 -23.85 -21.88
CA GLU A 21 -4.32 -22.88 -20.79
C GLU A 21 -3.54 -21.61 -21.16
N ASP A 22 -2.36 -21.76 -21.76
CA ASP A 22 -1.52 -20.63 -22.20
C ASP A 22 -2.25 -19.78 -23.26
N VAL A 23 -2.91 -20.40 -24.23
CA VAL A 23 -3.68 -19.67 -25.26
C VAL A 23 -4.88 -18.96 -24.63
N LEU A 24 -5.63 -19.64 -23.75
CA LEU A 24 -6.82 -19.08 -23.13
C LEU A 24 -6.50 -18.01 -22.08
N ALA A 25 -5.29 -18.00 -21.51
CA ALA A 25 -4.84 -16.95 -20.59
C ALA A 25 -4.78 -15.55 -21.24
N TYR A 26 -4.73 -15.47 -22.57
CA TYR A 26 -4.79 -14.20 -23.32
C TYR A 26 -6.23 -13.74 -23.62
N VAL A 27 -7.23 -14.56 -23.34
CA VAL A 27 -8.65 -14.22 -23.56
C VAL A 27 -9.16 -13.45 -22.34
N ASN A 28 -9.90 -12.35 -22.56
CA ASN A 28 -10.48 -11.61 -21.45
C ASN A 28 -11.52 -12.45 -20.69
N VAL A 29 -11.76 -12.12 -19.43
CA VAL A 29 -12.63 -12.89 -18.51
C VAL A 29 -14.05 -13.08 -19.05
N ARG A 30 -14.60 -12.07 -19.74
CA ARG A 30 -15.97 -12.12 -20.28
C ARG A 30 -16.09 -13.14 -21.43
N ASP A 31 -15.13 -13.11 -22.35
CA ASP A 31 -15.10 -14.03 -23.48
C ASP A 31 -14.77 -15.44 -23.01
N LEU A 32 -13.88 -15.58 -22.03
CA LEU A 32 -13.54 -16.87 -21.42
C LEU A 32 -14.73 -17.50 -20.68
N SER A 33 -15.56 -16.68 -20.02
CA SER A 33 -16.82 -17.12 -19.40
C SER A 33 -17.83 -17.57 -20.45
N SER A 34 -18.02 -16.77 -21.50
CA SER A 34 -18.92 -17.10 -22.62
C SER A 34 -18.47 -18.38 -23.33
N PHE A 35 -17.16 -18.54 -23.50
CA PHE A 35 -16.54 -19.74 -24.03
C PHE A 35 -16.83 -20.95 -23.14
N GLY A 36 -16.66 -20.83 -21.82
CA GLY A 36 -17.01 -21.85 -20.83
C GLY A 36 -18.47 -22.31 -20.90
N GLN A 37 -19.40 -21.43 -21.28
CA GLN A 37 -20.82 -21.76 -21.41
C GLN A 37 -21.16 -22.49 -22.72
N ALA A 38 -20.28 -22.45 -23.72
CA ALA A 38 -20.57 -23.01 -25.04
C ALA A 38 -20.59 -24.55 -25.07
N SER A 39 -19.81 -25.23 -24.20
CA SER A 39 -19.85 -26.69 -24.09
C SER A 39 -19.24 -27.22 -22.79
N LYS A 40 -19.57 -28.46 -22.41
CA LYS A 40 -19.01 -29.14 -21.22
C LYS A 40 -17.48 -29.30 -21.29
N ASN A 41 -16.94 -29.59 -22.47
CA ASN A 41 -15.49 -29.78 -22.65
C ASN A 41 -14.74 -28.47 -22.49
N VAL A 42 -15.32 -27.38 -23.00
CA VAL A 42 -14.73 -26.06 -22.87
C VAL A 42 -14.86 -25.55 -21.43
N TYR A 43 -15.97 -25.86 -20.76
CA TYR A 43 -16.16 -25.56 -19.34
C TYR A 43 -15.02 -26.10 -18.48
N THR A 44 -14.64 -27.37 -18.65
CA THR A 44 -13.54 -27.97 -17.86
C THR A 44 -12.19 -27.30 -18.08
N THR A 45 -11.99 -26.67 -19.23
CA THR A 45 -10.74 -26.00 -19.60
C THR A 45 -10.73 -24.52 -19.22
N SER A 46 -11.86 -23.82 -19.29
CA SER A 46 -11.94 -22.40 -18.96
C SER A 46 -12.13 -22.13 -17.47
N MET A 47 -12.81 -23.02 -16.72
CA MET A 47 -13.04 -22.84 -15.29
C MET A 47 -11.74 -22.72 -14.46
N PRO A 48 -10.68 -23.52 -14.69
CA PRO A 48 -9.42 -23.37 -13.97
C PRO A 48 -8.82 -21.97 -14.10
N LEU A 49 -8.95 -21.33 -15.27
CA LEU A 49 -8.46 -19.98 -15.51
C LEU A 49 -9.36 -18.91 -14.88
N LEU A 50 -10.68 -19.07 -14.98
CA LEU A 50 -11.67 -18.15 -14.40
C LEU A 50 -11.66 -18.14 -12.87
N TRP A 51 -11.46 -19.31 -12.25
CA TRP A 51 -11.48 -19.48 -10.80
C TRP A 51 -10.06 -19.48 -10.17
N LYS A 52 -9.00 -19.36 -10.97
CA LYS A 52 -7.60 -19.35 -10.49
C LYS A 52 -7.37 -18.28 -9.43
N SER A 53 -7.93 -17.09 -9.66
CA SER A 53 -7.79 -15.92 -8.81
C SER A 53 -9.17 -15.35 -8.50
N ILE A 54 -9.54 -15.32 -7.23
CA ILE A 54 -10.85 -14.85 -6.77
C ILE A 54 -10.67 -13.63 -5.88
N SER A 55 -11.51 -12.62 -6.09
CA SER A 55 -11.66 -11.48 -5.18
C SER A 55 -13.00 -11.57 -4.46
N LEU A 56 -12.95 -11.63 -3.14
CA LEU A 56 -14.07 -11.39 -2.24
C LEU A 56 -14.05 -9.91 -1.89
N SER A 57 -14.96 -9.14 -2.48
CA SER A 57 -15.10 -7.72 -2.16
C SER A 57 -16.55 -7.36 -1.96
N ASP A 58 -16.80 -6.53 -0.95
CA ASP A 58 -18.07 -5.84 -0.84
C ASP A 58 -18.10 -4.63 -1.79
N LYS A 59 -19.29 -4.10 -2.02
CA LYS A 59 -19.52 -2.91 -2.83
C LYS A 59 -20.18 -1.82 -1.98
N GLN A 60 -19.93 -0.57 -2.36
CA GLN A 60 -20.75 0.53 -1.87
C GLN A 60 -22.08 0.52 -2.63
N ILE A 61 -23.20 0.58 -1.91
CA ILE A 61 -24.52 0.69 -2.54
C ILE A 61 -24.66 2.10 -3.14
N ALA A 62 -24.94 2.18 -4.45
CA ALA A 62 -25.16 3.46 -5.11
C ALA A 62 -26.40 4.16 -4.53
N GLY A 63 -26.25 5.45 -4.18
CA GLY A 63 -27.33 6.27 -3.60
C GLY A 63 -27.48 6.18 -2.08
N HIS A 64 -26.68 5.36 -1.40
CA HIS A 64 -26.70 5.21 0.06
C HIS A 64 -25.57 5.99 0.76
N ALA A 65 -25.69 6.15 2.07
CA ALA A 65 -24.70 6.87 2.87
C ALA A 65 -23.32 6.18 2.79
N PRO A 66 -22.21 6.95 2.80
CA PRO A 66 -20.87 6.37 2.87
C PRO A 66 -20.77 5.50 4.14
N GLY A 67 -20.52 4.19 3.96
CA GLY A 67 -20.50 3.22 5.06
C GLY A 67 -21.41 2.00 4.86
N GLU A 68 -22.34 2.03 3.91
CA GLU A 68 -23.19 0.88 3.63
C GLU A 68 -22.49 -0.19 2.76
N HIS A 69 -22.60 -1.44 3.19
CA HIS A 69 -21.95 -2.59 2.55
C HIS A 69 -22.98 -3.42 1.76
N ASP A 70 -22.67 -3.68 0.49
CA ASP A 70 -23.31 -4.74 -0.29
C ASP A 70 -22.36 -5.94 -0.41
N ASP A 71 -22.65 -6.96 0.40
CA ASP A 71 -21.90 -8.22 0.46
C ASP A 71 -22.47 -9.29 -0.48
N SER A 72 -23.49 -8.98 -1.31
CA SER A 72 -24.23 -9.98 -2.09
C SER A 72 -23.33 -10.82 -3.01
N ASP A 73 -22.41 -10.16 -3.72
CA ASP A 73 -21.45 -10.83 -4.62
C ASP A 73 -20.48 -11.73 -3.83
N MET A 74 -19.96 -11.23 -2.70
CA MET A 74 -19.09 -11.99 -1.82
C MET A 74 -19.82 -13.25 -1.31
N ILE A 75 -21.07 -13.11 -0.84
CA ILE A 75 -21.87 -14.23 -0.33
C ILE A 75 -22.12 -15.24 -1.46
N ALA A 76 -22.46 -14.81 -2.67
CA ALA A 76 -22.67 -15.71 -3.80
C ALA A 76 -21.42 -16.54 -4.14
N ILE A 77 -20.24 -15.91 -4.13
CA ILE A 77 -18.96 -16.60 -4.33
C ILE A 77 -18.72 -17.59 -3.18
N LEU A 78 -18.91 -17.18 -1.93
CA LEU A 78 -18.72 -18.03 -0.76
C LEU A 78 -19.66 -19.24 -0.76
N VAL A 79 -20.94 -19.07 -1.11
CA VAL A 79 -21.90 -20.19 -1.27
C VAL A 79 -21.42 -21.15 -2.36
N THR A 80 -20.92 -20.62 -3.48
CA THR A 80 -20.40 -21.45 -4.59
C THR A 80 -19.19 -22.26 -4.13
N LEU A 81 -18.23 -21.64 -3.44
CA LEU A 81 -17.03 -22.31 -2.92
C LEU A 81 -17.36 -23.32 -1.81
N ALA A 82 -18.33 -23.02 -0.95
CA ALA A 82 -18.78 -23.92 0.11
C ALA A 82 -19.52 -25.14 -0.46
N SER A 83 -20.27 -24.98 -1.55
CA SER A 83 -21.11 -26.04 -2.12
C SER A 83 -20.41 -26.86 -3.22
N ASN A 84 -19.37 -26.33 -3.85
CA ASN A 84 -18.69 -26.96 -4.98
C ASN A 84 -17.19 -27.16 -4.71
N HIS A 85 -16.84 -28.33 -4.15
CA HIS A 85 -15.45 -28.69 -3.83
C HIS A 85 -14.51 -28.68 -5.06
N TRP A 86 -15.01 -29.05 -6.23
CA TRP A 86 -14.20 -29.06 -7.45
C TRP A 86 -13.82 -27.63 -7.84
N LEU A 87 -14.78 -26.71 -7.93
CA LEU A 87 -14.49 -25.29 -8.20
C LEU A 87 -13.56 -24.68 -7.14
N ALA A 88 -13.81 -24.95 -5.87
CA ALA A 88 -12.98 -24.48 -4.77
C ALA A 88 -11.53 -24.99 -4.86
N SER A 89 -11.31 -26.19 -5.41
CA SER A 89 -9.97 -26.73 -5.64
C SER A 89 -9.21 -26.06 -6.80
N LEU A 90 -9.89 -25.31 -7.68
CA LEU A 90 -9.24 -24.58 -8.77
C LEU A 90 -8.61 -23.25 -8.32
N VAL A 91 -8.97 -22.79 -7.11
CA VAL A 91 -8.55 -21.49 -6.58
C VAL A 91 -7.10 -21.56 -6.08
N HIS A 92 -6.25 -20.73 -6.67
CA HIS A 92 -4.85 -20.57 -6.29
C HIS A 92 -4.57 -19.26 -5.56
N HIS A 93 -5.31 -18.21 -5.87
CA HIS A 93 -5.13 -16.89 -5.30
C HIS A 93 -6.47 -16.38 -4.75
N LEU A 94 -6.49 -15.99 -3.48
CA LEU A 94 -7.64 -15.39 -2.84
C LEU A 94 -7.28 -13.97 -2.40
N GLN A 95 -8.06 -13.00 -2.84
CA GLN A 95 -8.04 -11.64 -2.34
C GLN A 95 -9.34 -11.38 -1.58
N TYR A 96 -9.24 -10.83 -0.38
CA TYR A 96 -10.37 -10.27 0.34
C TYR A 96 -10.15 -8.76 0.49
N ARG A 97 -11.13 -7.95 0.09
CA ARG A 97 -11.04 -6.49 0.11
C ARG A 97 -12.33 -5.87 0.62
N CYS A 98 -12.26 -5.04 1.66
CA CYS A 98 -13.34 -4.11 1.98
C CYS A 98 -13.20 -2.83 1.13
N HIS A 99 -14.33 -2.33 0.62
CA HIS A 99 -14.41 -1.10 -0.17
C HIS A 99 -14.18 0.14 0.69
N LEU A 100 -14.45 0.08 2.00
CA LEU A 100 -14.15 1.16 2.94
C LEU A 100 -12.68 1.09 3.36
N PRO A 101 -11.85 2.07 2.95
CA PRO A 101 -10.52 2.18 3.53
C PRO A 101 -10.66 2.64 4.99
N PRO A 102 -9.87 2.10 5.93
CA PRO A 102 -9.85 2.58 7.30
C PRO A 102 -9.42 4.05 7.41
N HIS A 103 -8.85 4.66 6.37
CA HIS A 103 -8.59 6.09 6.35
C HIS A 103 -9.83 6.98 6.07
N ILE A 104 -10.92 6.48 5.48
CA ILE A 104 -12.19 7.24 5.43
C ILE A 104 -12.80 7.35 6.84
N GLN A 105 -12.50 6.40 7.73
CA GLN A 105 -12.82 6.49 9.17
C GLN A 105 -11.93 7.49 9.94
N LYS A 106 -10.91 8.10 9.29
CA LYS A 106 -9.99 9.05 9.95
C LYS A 106 -10.47 10.51 9.91
N ASN A 107 -11.46 10.87 9.09
CA ASN A 107 -11.86 12.26 8.80
C ASN A 107 -13.07 12.78 9.57
N ASP A 108 -13.85 11.93 10.23
CA ASP A 108 -14.98 12.43 11.01
C ASP A 108 -14.54 12.91 12.39
N VAL A 109 -14.51 14.24 12.53
CA VAL A 109 -14.52 15.01 13.78
C VAL A 109 -15.63 14.53 14.74
N GLN A 110 -16.56 13.69 14.28
CA GLN A 110 -17.67 13.11 15.02
C GLN A 110 -17.35 11.80 15.77
N GLY A 111 -16.11 11.28 15.72
CA GLY A 111 -15.71 10.16 16.57
C GLY A 111 -16.20 8.78 16.11
N LEU A 112 -16.60 8.62 14.84
CA LEU A 112 -16.87 7.33 14.19
C LEU A 112 -15.56 6.58 13.88
N SER A 113 -14.65 6.51 14.85
CA SER A 113 -13.37 5.82 14.72
C SER A 113 -13.49 4.38 15.21
N ARG A 114 -12.99 3.42 14.43
CA ARG A 114 -12.96 1.95 14.68
C ARG A 114 -14.24 1.18 14.41
N GLU A 115 -15.39 1.85 14.32
CA GLU A 115 -16.67 1.16 14.28
C GLU A 115 -16.87 0.29 13.04
N CYS A 116 -16.41 0.59 11.82
CA CYS A 116 -16.72 -0.30 10.67
C CYS A 116 -16.02 -1.67 10.72
N SER A 117 -14.97 -1.86 11.54
CA SER A 117 -14.40 -3.20 11.76
C SER A 117 -15.25 -4.09 12.69
N VAL A 118 -16.23 -3.49 13.39
CA VAL A 118 -17.09 -4.11 14.42
C VAL A 118 -18.58 -3.74 14.25
N GLN A 119 -18.93 -2.90 13.27
CA GLN A 119 -20.31 -2.49 12.98
C GLN A 119 -21.13 -3.70 12.57
N ARG A 120 -22.46 -3.59 12.72
CA ARG A 120 -23.44 -4.60 12.30
C ARG A 120 -23.51 -4.70 10.76
N SER A 121 -22.38 -4.87 10.08
CA SER A 121 -22.35 -5.33 8.69
C SER A 121 -22.43 -6.86 8.65
N LEU A 122 -22.77 -7.45 7.49
CA LEU A 122 -22.82 -8.91 7.31
C LEU A 122 -21.47 -9.59 7.64
N SER A 123 -20.38 -8.83 7.74
CA SER A 123 -19.07 -9.29 8.19
C SER A 123 -19.02 -9.76 9.66
N ALA A 124 -19.94 -9.28 10.50
CA ALA A 124 -20.13 -9.74 11.88
C ALA A 124 -21.24 -10.79 12.00
N ASP A 125 -21.98 -11.07 10.91
CA ASP A 125 -23.04 -12.08 10.91
C ASP A 125 -22.43 -13.49 11.05
N ILE A 126 -22.89 -14.23 12.06
CA ILE A 126 -22.40 -15.57 12.38
C ILE A 126 -22.59 -16.57 11.23
N ARG A 127 -23.63 -16.41 10.43
CA ARG A 127 -23.92 -17.25 9.25
C ARG A 127 -22.90 -16.98 8.15
N THR A 128 -22.57 -15.72 7.92
CA THR A 128 -21.50 -15.33 6.98
C THR A 128 -20.16 -15.89 7.44
N ILE A 129 -19.81 -15.74 8.73
CA ILE A 129 -18.59 -16.31 9.31
C ILE A 129 -18.54 -17.84 9.14
N HIS A 130 -19.66 -18.53 9.34
CA HIS A 130 -19.74 -19.98 9.13
C HIS A 130 -19.57 -20.35 7.66
N LEU A 131 -20.23 -19.62 6.76
CA LEU A 131 -20.13 -19.82 5.33
C LEU A 131 -18.68 -19.62 4.84
N VAL A 132 -17.99 -18.59 5.33
CA VAL A 132 -16.57 -18.37 5.08
C VAL A 132 -15.74 -19.57 5.53
N LYS A 133 -15.96 -20.07 6.75
CA LYS A 133 -15.25 -21.27 7.23
C LYS A 133 -15.50 -22.47 6.32
N GLN A 134 -16.73 -22.70 5.87
CA GLN A 134 -17.03 -23.79 4.93
C GLN A 134 -16.36 -23.59 3.57
N ALA A 135 -16.41 -22.38 3.00
CA ALA A 135 -15.78 -22.05 1.72
C ALA A 135 -14.25 -22.22 1.78
N MET A 136 -13.61 -21.62 2.79
CA MET A 136 -12.17 -21.78 3.04
C MET A 136 -11.81 -23.24 3.34
N ALA A 137 -12.75 -23.98 3.93
CA ALA A 137 -12.59 -25.41 4.14
C ALA A 137 -12.57 -26.22 2.82
N ASN A 138 -12.84 -25.65 1.66
CA ASN A 138 -12.76 -26.35 0.37
C ASN A 138 -11.59 -25.90 -0.51
N LEU A 139 -10.91 -24.80 -0.16
CA LEU A 139 -9.76 -24.26 -0.90
C LEU A 139 -8.49 -25.07 -0.66
N THR A 140 -8.39 -26.23 -1.31
CA THR A 140 -7.30 -27.20 -1.07
C THR A 140 -5.99 -26.86 -1.77
N ASN A 141 -6.02 -26.07 -2.85
CA ASN A 141 -4.86 -25.72 -3.66
C ASN A 141 -4.45 -24.23 -3.53
N LEU A 142 -4.95 -23.54 -2.51
CA LEU A 142 -4.69 -22.12 -2.32
C LEU A 142 -3.19 -21.87 -2.04
N LYS A 143 -2.58 -20.98 -2.84
CA LYS A 143 -1.14 -20.65 -2.80
C LYS A 143 -0.87 -19.26 -2.22
N SER A 144 -1.80 -18.33 -2.39
CA SER A 144 -1.64 -16.98 -1.82
C SER A 144 -2.95 -16.42 -1.28
N LEU A 145 -2.84 -15.71 -0.16
CA LEU A 145 -3.90 -14.94 0.45
C LEU A 145 -3.48 -13.46 0.53
N ARG A 146 -4.33 -12.56 0.02
CA ARG A 146 -4.22 -11.11 0.25
C ARG A 146 -5.48 -10.62 0.95
N ILE A 147 -5.32 -9.88 2.02
CA ILE A 147 -6.41 -9.21 2.74
C ILE A 147 -6.10 -7.72 2.77
N THR A 148 -7.00 -6.90 2.22
CA THR A 148 -6.90 -5.44 2.20
C THR A 148 -8.12 -4.84 2.90
N HIS A 149 -7.93 -3.98 3.89
CA HIS A 149 -9.02 -3.35 4.67
C HIS A 149 -9.97 -4.38 5.35
N GLY A 150 -9.49 -5.58 5.65
CA GLY A 150 -10.37 -6.68 6.03
C GLY A 150 -11.10 -6.48 7.37
N HIS A 151 -12.40 -6.85 7.42
CA HIS A 151 -13.19 -6.87 8.65
C HIS A 151 -12.68 -7.91 9.64
N HIS A 152 -12.54 -7.55 10.91
CA HIS A 152 -11.87 -8.33 11.95
C HIS A 152 -12.32 -9.80 12.00
N TYR A 153 -13.63 -10.05 12.10
CA TYR A 153 -14.16 -11.42 12.22
C TYR A 153 -14.00 -12.25 10.92
N LEU A 154 -14.09 -11.62 9.75
CA LEU A 154 -13.85 -12.29 8.47
C LEU A 154 -12.38 -12.66 8.33
N VAL A 155 -11.46 -11.75 8.67
CA VAL A 155 -10.01 -12.02 8.68
C VAL A 155 -9.70 -13.20 9.59
N GLN A 156 -10.27 -13.23 10.80
CA GLN A 156 -10.10 -14.34 11.73
C GLN A 156 -10.65 -15.66 11.18
N ALA A 157 -11.84 -15.64 10.58
CA ALA A 157 -12.44 -16.83 9.99
C ALA A 157 -11.62 -17.38 8.81
N ILE A 158 -11.11 -16.49 7.95
CA ILE A 158 -10.29 -16.83 6.79
C ILE A 158 -8.96 -17.43 7.24
N ILE A 159 -8.17 -16.68 8.02
CA ILE A 159 -6.84 -17.11 8.48
C ILE A 159 -6.98 -18.36 9.37
N GLY A 160 -7.95 -18.33 10.27
CA GLY A 160 -8.21 -19.42 11.22
C GLY A 160 -8.64 -20.72 10.59
N GLN A 161 -9.17 -20.72 9.37
CA GLN A 161 -9.54 -21.94 8.67
C GLN A 161 -8.46 -22.39 7.67
N LEU A 162 -7.78 -21.45 7.01
CA LEU A 162 -6.75 -21.77 6.01
C LEU A 162 -5.45 -22.27 6.64
N PHE A 163 -5.07 -21.73 7.80
CA PHE A 163 -3.81 -22.04 8.47
C PHE A 163 -3.97 -23.02 9.64
N ARG A 164 -5.06 -23.78 9.75
CA ARG A 164 -5.20 -24.74 10.86
C ARG A 164 -4.10 -25.80 10.80
N ALA A 165 -3.48 -26.11 11.93
CA ALA A 165 -2.39 -27.09 12.05
C ALA A 165 -2.83 -28.54 11.72
N ASP A 166 -4.13 -28.85 11.87
CA ASP A 166 -4.70 -30.15 11.46
C ASP A 166 -4.98 -30.23 9.95
N SER A 167 -4.87 -29.10 9.25
CA SER A 167 -5.13 -29.02 7.82
C SER A 167 -3.86 -29.31 7.04
N ARG A 168 -3.91 -30.25 6.10
CA ARG A 168 -2.84 -30.45 5.10
C ARG A 168 -2.64 -29.25 4.15
N ARG A 169 -3.33 -28.14 4.38
CA ARG A 169 -3.37 -26.95 3.50
C ARG A 169 -2.35 -25.90 3.87
N SER A 170 -1.99 -25.80 5.15
CA SER A 170 -0.97 -24.85 5.65
C SER A 170 0.33 -24.97 4.85
N THR A 171 0.70 -26.18 4.46
CA THR A 171 1.92 -26.49 3.69
C THR A 171 1.90 -26.02 2.24
N PHE A 172 0.73 -25.74 1.65
CA PHE A 172 0.62 -25.26 0.26
C PHE A 172 0.61 -23.74 0.15
N MET A 173 0.25 -23.04 1.22
CA MET A 173 0.21 -21.59 1.24
C MET A 173 1.63 -21.02 1.20
N ARG A 174 1.93 -20.22 0.17
CA ARG A 174 3.27 -19.66 -0.06
C ARG A 174 3.35 -18.17 0.22
N ALA A 175 2.25 -17.43 0.10
CA ALA A 175 2.24 -15.98 0.26
C ALA A 175 1.07 -15.50 1.12
N LEU A 176 1.36 -14.61 2.07
CA LEU A 176 0.37 -13.94 2.91
C LEU A 176 0.61 -12.44 2.85
N VAL A 177 -0.39 -11.68 2.40
CA VAL A 177 -0.39 -10.21 2.38
C VAL A 177 -1.51 -9.71 3.27
N LEU A 178 -1.17 -8.93 4.30
CA LEU A 178 -2.10 -8.31 5.23
C LEU A 178 -1.93 -6.80 5.13
N GLU A 179 -2.93 -6.11 4.62
CA GLU A 179 -2.93 -4.68 4.36
C GLU A 179 -4.09 -4.01 5.10
N GLU A 180 -3.76 -3.08 5.99
CA GLU A 180 -4.73 -2.24 6.71
C GLU A 180 -5.85 -3.05 7.40
N CYS A 181 -5.49 -4.20 7.99
CA CYS A 181 -6.41 -5.09 8.69
C CYS A 181 -5.93 -5.41 10.12
N SER A 182 -6.80 -5.95 10.96
CA SER A 182 -6.46 -6.33 12.34
C SER A 182 -5.72 -7.67 12.37
N THR A 183 -4.61 -7.73 13.11
CA THR A 183 -3.93 -9.01 13.43
C THR A 183 -4.20 -9.50 14.85
N SER A 184 -5.10 -8.85 15.59
CA SER A 184 -5.51 -9.30 16.93
C SER A 184 -6.51 -10.44 16.82
N PHE A 185 -6.24 -11.57 17.49
CA PHE A 185 -7.08 -12.76 17.51
C PHE A 185 -7.50 -13.08 18.96
N ASP A 186 -8.69 -13.65 19.14
CA ASP A 186 -9.19 -14.02 20.49
C ASP A 186 -8.24 -15.07 21.13
N PRO A 187 -7.62 -14.76 22.28
CA PRO A 187 -6.45 -15.47 22.81
C PRO A 187 -6.69 -16.93 23.19
N LEU A 188 -7.93 -17.34 23.49
CA LEU A 188 -8.10 -18.55 24.28
C LEU A 188 -7.63 -19.83 23.57
N HIS A 189 -7.63 -19.92 22.22
CA HIS A 189 -7.24 -21.14 21.51
C HIS A 189 -6.69 -20.96 20.08
N PHE A 190 -6.35 -19.73 19.67
CA PHE A 190 -6.12 -19.46 18.25
C PHE A 190 -4.67 -19.70 17.80
N SER A 191 -3.67 -19.20 18.53
CA SER A 191 -2.26 -19.24 18.10
C SER A 191 -1.66 -20.66 18.04
N ASP A 192 -1.94 -21.51 19.04
CA ASP A 192 -1.41 -22.89 19.11
C ASP A 192 -1.95 -23.82 18.02
N ARG A 193 -3.02 -23.40 17.33
CA ARG A 193 -3.69 -24.19 16.30
C ARG A 193 -3.38 -23.71 14.89
N LEU A 194 -2.55 -22.68 14.72
CA LEU A 194 -2.16 -22.20 13.39
C LEU A 194 -0.77 -22.68 13.00
N ASP A 195 -0.65 -23.09 11.75
CA ASP A 195 0.58 -23.50 11.11
C ASP A 195 0.80 -22.63 9.86
N PHE A 196 1.89 -21.86 9.90
CA PHE A 196 2.36 -20.99 8.82
C PHE A 196 3.63 -21.53 8.15
N SER A 197 4.03 -22.78 8.43
CA SER A 197 5.30 -23.37 7.97
C SER A 197 5.43 -23.50 6.45
N GLY A 198 4.36 -23.32 5.68
CA GLY A 198 4.42 -23.27 4.22
C GLY A 198 4.86 -21.90 3.65
N LEU A 199 4.76 -20.82 4.42
CA LEU A 199 4.90 -19.46 3.91
C LEU A 199 6.33 -19.18 3.44
N ARG A 200 6.44 -18.58 2.25
CA ARG A 200 7.68 -18.11 1.63
C ARG A 200 7.73 -16.59 1.55
N HIS A 201 6.58 -15.95 1.39
CA HIS A 201 6.44 -14.50 1.32
C HIS A 201 5.42 -14.01 2.33
N LEU A 202 5.82 -13.03 3.13
CA LEU A 202 4.98 -12.37 4.11
C LEU A 202 5.07 -10.86 3.90
N ASP A 203 3.92 -10.23 3.70
CA ASP A 203 3.82 -8.78 3.52
C ASP A 203 2.77 -8.23 4.48
N ILE A 204 3.20 -7.37 5.40
CA ILE A 204 2.38 -6.80 6.46
C ILE A 204 2.45 -5.29 6.30
N ARG A 205 1.31 -4.66 6.00
CA ARG A 205 1.17 -3.22 5.80
C ARG A 205 0.01 -2.68 6.59
N GLY A 206 0.17 -1.54 7.25
CA GLY A 206 -0.99 -0.86 7.82
C GLY A 206 -1.69 -1.58 8.99
N VAL A 207 -1.09 -2.61 9.59
CA VAL A 207 -1.81 -3.57 10.45
C VAL A 207 -1.96 -3.13 11.90
N SER A 208 -3.15 -2.86 12.39
CA SER A 208 -3.35 -2.51 13.81
C SER A 208 -2.98 -3.68 14.76
N LEU A 209 -2.05 -3.43 15.70
CA LEU A 209 -1.74 -4.32 16.84
C LEU A 209 -2.79 -4.22 17.96
N GLY A 210 -3.61 -3.17 17.96
CA GLY A 210 -4.61 -2.93 18.98
C GLY A 210 -5.87 -3.75 18.76
N ASN A 211 -6.44 -4.26 19.85
CA ASN A 211 -7.85 -4.62 19.87
C ASN A 211 -8.67 -3.36 19.55
N ALA A 212 -9.70 -3.49 18.71
CA ALA A 212 -10.72 -2.46 18.56
C ALA A 212 -11.30 -2.04 19.94
N ASP A 213 -11.23 -2.95 20.93
CA ASP A 213 -11.75 -2.84 22.29
C ASP A 213 -10.76 -2.29 23.36
N SER A 214 -9.69 -1.54 23.00
CA SER A 214 -8.72 -1.05 23.99
C SER A 214 -9.24 0.06 24.93
N GLU A 215 -10.40 0.66 24.64
CA GLU A 215 -11.24 1.22 25.70
C GLU A 215 -12.26 0.15 26.12
N PRO A 216 -12.57 -0.02 27.42
CA PRO A 216 -13.74 -0.77 27.86
C PRO A 216 -15.00 0.03 27.48
N ARG A 217 -15.23 0.23 26.19
CA ARG A 217 -16.54 0.53 25.64
C ARG A 217 -17.07 -0.77 25.05
N TRP A 218 -17.46 -1.64 25.99
CA TRP A 218 -18.46 -2.69 25.83
C TRP A 218 -18.09 -3.82 24.86
N LYS A 219 -17.53 -4.91 25.41
CA LYS A 219 -17.74 -6.24 24.82
C LYS A 219 -19.21 -6.58 24.92
N VAL A 220 -19.92 -6.50 23.81
CA VAL A 220 -21.33 -6.88 23.67
C VAL A 220 -21.44 -7.88 22.53
N MET A 221 -21.57 -9.17 22.84
CA MET A 221 -22.21 -10.09 21.91
C MET A 221 -23.71 -9.97 22.13
N VAL A 222 -24.42 -9.28 21.23
CA VAL A 222 -25.88 -9.21 21.30
C VAL A 222 -26.44 -10.54 20.80
N LYS A 223 -27.16 -11.24 21.67
CA LYS A 223 -28.11 -12.26 21.22
C LYS A 223 -29.39 -11.51 20.81
N GLN A 224 -29.74 -11.55 19.51
CA GLN A 224 -30.99 -11.03 18.92
C GLN A 224 -31.13 -9.51 18.68
N GLY A 225 -30.06 -8.76 18.38
CA GLY A 225 -30.18 -7.42 17.78
C GLY A 225 -30.83 -6.29 18.60
N GLN A 226 -31.46 -6.55 19.76
CA GLN A 226 -32.25 -5.54 20.48
C GLN A 226 -31.40 -4.40 21.10
N GLN A 227 -31.79 -3.17 20.78
CA GLN A 227 -31.31 -1.94 21.43
C GLN A 227 -32.47 -1.31 22.21
N ALA A 228 -32.23 -0.95 23.46
CA ALA A 228 -33.15 -0.13 24.23
C ALA A 228 -32.65 1.33 24.20
N LYS A 229 -33.46 2.22 23.62
CA LYS A 229 -33.25 3.68 23.71
C LYS A 229 -34.16 4.23 24.81
N TYR A 230 -33.60 4.97 25.75
CA TYR A 230 -34.42 5.76 26.68
C TYR A 230 -33.89 7.18 26.81
N ASN A 231 -34.80 8.14 26.94
CA ASN A 231 -34.44 9.53 27.22
C ASN A 231 -34.52 9.78 28.72
N ASP A 232 -33.47 10.35 29.30
CA ASP A 232 -33.54 10.80 30.69
C ASP A 232 -34.32 12.11 30.84
N LYS A 233 -34.43 12.58 32.09
CA LYS A 233 -35.09 13.84 32.46
C LYS A 233 -34.42 15.10 31.88
N HIS A 234 -33.24 15.00 31.28
CA HIS A 234 -32.50 16.09 30.64
C HIS A 234 -32.50 15.99 29.12
N SER A 235 -33.38 15.15 28.54
CA SER A 235 -33.44 14.90 27.10
C SER A 235 -32.14 14.32 26.54
N LYS A 236 -31.30 13.71 27.39
CA LYS A 236 -30.17 12.91 26.93
C LYS A 236 -30.70 11.52 26.58
N THR A 237 -30.47 11.12 25.35
CA THR A 237 -30.74 9.76 24.89
C THR A 237 -29.63 8.84 25.38
N TYR A 238 -30.01 7.86 26.16
CA TYR A 238 -29.15 6.77 26.59
C TYR A 238 -29.49 5.54 25.75
N GLU A 239 -28.46 4.92 25.22
CA GLU A 239 -28.55 3.71 24.43
C GLU A 239 -27.95 2.57 25.26
N CYS A 240 -28.77 1.56 25.55
CA CYS A 240 -28.34 0.36 26.26
C CYS A 240 -28.59 -0.87 25.38
N ARG A 241 -27.59 -1.76 25.30
CA ARG A 241 -27.71 -3.04 24.59
C ARG A 241 -27.93 -4.14 25.62
N LEU A 242 -29.05 -4.86 25.50
CA LEU A 242 -29.45 -5.95 26.39
C LEU A 242 -28.49 -7.13 26.20
N GLN A 243 -27.81 -7.57 27.26
CA GLN A 243 -26.72 -8.55 27.16
C GLN A 243 -27.09 -9.96 27.63
N ASP A 244 -28.15 -10.18 28.41
CA ASP A 244 -28.50 -11.53 28.87
C ASP A 244 -29.93 -11.65 29.44
N VAL A 245 -30.79 -12.42 28.78
CA VAL A 245 -32.24 -12.52 29.10
C VAL A 245 -32.52 -13.02 30.53
N GLN A 246 -31.66 -13.85 31.13
CA GLN A 246 -31.93 -14.47 32.44
C GLN A 246 -31.35 -13.73 33.65
N GLY A 247 -30.20 -13.06 33.51
CA GLY A 247 -29.67 -12.16 34.53
C GLY A 247 -30.42 -10.83 34.57
N GLU A 248 -30.85 -10.35 33.40
CA GLU A 248 -31.57 -9.08 33.29
C GLU A 248 -33.06 -9.22 33.54
N LEU A 249 -33.68 -10.40 33.56
CA LEU A 249 -35.05 -10.53 34.10
C LEU A 249 -35.12 -10.07 35.57
N GLY A 250 -34.03 -10.22 36.33
CA GLY A 250 -33.87 -9.70 37.68
C GLY A 250 -33.69 -8.17 37.72
N GLU A 251 -32.80 -7.60 36.89
CA GLU A 251 -32.59 -6.13 36.81
C GLU A 251 -33.79 -5.40 36.16
N TYR A 252 -34.42 -5.99 35.15
CA TYR A 252 -35.67 -5.55 34.54
C TYR A 252 -36.83 -5.62 35.53
N SER A 253 -36.90 -6.67 36.36
CA SER A 253 -37.85 -6.73 37.47
C SER A 253 -37.56 -5.63 38.50
N LYS A 254 -36.29 -5.34 38.83
CA LYS A 254 -35.92 -4.21 39.71
C LYS A 254 -36.28 -2.85 39.09
N ILE A 255 -36.12 -2.66 37.79
CA ILE A 255 -36.51 -1.42 37.07
C ILE A 255 -38.04 -1.27 37.04
N LEU A 256 -38.78 -2.36 36.85
CA LEU A 256 -40.25 -2.40 36.95
C LEU A 256 -40.73 -2.17 38.40
N GLU A 257 -40.04 -2.72 39.39
CA GLU A 257 -40.32 -2.53 40.83
C GLU A 257 -40.00 -1.08 41.26
N TRP A 258 -38.94 -0.49 40.70
CA TRP A 258 -38.59 0.93 40.83
C TRP A 258 -39.62 1.85 40.16
N ARG A 259 -40.28 1.40 39.07
CA ARG A 259 -41.44 2.08 38.47
C ARG A 259 -42.72 1.92 39.30
N GLY A 260 -42.92 0.76 39.94
CA GLY A 260 -44.07 0.50 40.81
C GLY A 260 -44.16 1.46 41.99
N THR A 261 -43.04 2.05 42.41
CA THR A 261 -42.98 3.05 43.49
C THR A 261 -43.11 4.51 43.02
N ARG A 262 -43.12 4.79 41.71
CA ARG A 262 -43.29 6.15 41.15
C ARG A 262 -44.26 6.16 39.97
N ASN A 263 -45.47 6.65 40.24
CA ASN A 263 -46.62 6.80 39.35
C ASN A 263 -46.37 7.67 38.09
N GLU A 264 -45.55 7.24 37.13
CA GLU A 264 -45.48 7.92 35.83
C GLU A 264 -45.44 6.95 34.64
N LYS A 265 -46.47 7.06 33.80
CA LYS A 265 -46.62 6.36 32.52
C LYS A 265 -45.74 7.05 31.47
N ARG A 266 -44.64 6.42 31.05
CA ARG A 266 -43.97 6.69 29.76
C ARG A 266 -43.69 5.38 29.03
N SER A 267 -44.02 5.34 27.75
CA SER A 267 -43.83 4.19 26.85
C SER A 267 -42.34 3.93 26.61
N LEU A 268 -41.94 2.67 26.69
CA LEU A 268 -40.71 2.17 26.09
C LEU A 268 -41.11 1.65 24.71
N GLU A 269 -40.54 2.16 23.63
CA GLU A 269 -40.63 1.53 22.32
C GLU A 269 -39.43 0.62 22.17
N LEU A 270 -39.70 -0.69 22.19
CA LEU A 270 -38.77 -1.70 21.69
C LEU A 270 -38.86 -1.64 20.18
N VAL A 271 -37.81 -1.15 19.52
CA VAL A 271 -37.72 -1.18 18.07
C VAL A 271 -36.83 -2.37 17.70
N ASP A 272 -37.46 -3.41 17.13
CA ASP A 272 -36.77 -4.56 16.55
C ASP A 272 -36.61 -4.31 15.05
N ASP A 273 -35.61 -3.49 14.67
CA ASP A 273 -35.39 -3.08 13.28
C ASP A 273 -35.09 -4.30 12.37
N ASP A 274 -34.52 -5.38 12.93
CA ASP A 274 -34.19 -6.60 12.21
C ASP A 274 -35.43 -7.49 11.98
N GLU A 275 -36.31 -7.66 12.97
CA GLU A 275 -37.58 -8.37 12.73
C GLU A 275 -38.49 -7.59 11.78
N VAL A 276 -38.55 -6.26 11.87
CA VAL A 276 -39.36 -5.45 10.95
C VAL A 276 -38.80 -5.53 9.53
N SER A 277 -37.48 -5.40 9.33
CA SER A 277 -36.86 -5.51 8.01
C SER A 277 -36.92 -6.94 7.44
N TYR A 278 -36.83 -7.96 8.30
CA TYR A 278 -36.89 -9.37 7.89
C TYR A 278 -38.33 -9.87 7.67
N MET A 279 -39.31 -9.31 8.39
CA MET A 279 -40.74 -9.54 8.16
C MET A 279 -41.29 -8.68 7.02
N SER A 280 -40.63 -7.56 6.66
CA SER A 280 -40.95 -6.76 5.48
C SER A 280 -40.28 -7.30 4.21
N LEU A 281 -39.15 -8.03 4.32
CA LEU A 281 -38.47 -8.68 3.18
C LEU A 281 -39.39 -9.51 2.27
N PRO A 282 -40.36 -10.32 2.78
CA PRO A 282 -41.37 -10.98 1.95
C PRO A 282 -42.34 -10.03 1.24
N GLN A 283 -42.58 -8.83 1.79
CA GLN A 283 -43.40 -7.79 1.18
C GLN A 283 -42.61 -6.95 0.16
N ASP A 284 -41.35 -6.65 0.46
CA ASP A 284 -40.49 -5.75 -0.33
C ASP A 284 -39.76 -6.48 -1.47
N ARG A 285 -39.46 -7.78 -1.30
CA ARG A 285 -38.74 -8.63 -2.27
C ARG A 285 -39.26 -10.08 -2.26
N PRO A 286 -40.49 -10.34 -2.73
CA PRO A 286 -41.11 -11.67 -2.70
C PRO A 286 -40.31 -12.75 -3.45
N GLU A 287 -39.48 -12.37 -4.42
CA GLU A 287 -38.55 -13.24 -5.16
C GLU A 287 -37.41 -13.83 -4.30
N SER A 288 -37.14 -13.27 -3.11
CA SER A 288 -36.08 -13.75 -2.20
C SER A 288 -36.53 -14.91 -1.29
N MET A 289 -37.84 -15.12 -1.15
CA MET A 289 -38.45 -16.17 -0.32
C MET A 289 -38.00 -17.61 -0.62
N PRO A 290 -37.76 -18.04 -1.88
CA PRO A 290 -37.31 -19.39 -2.19
C PRO A 290 -35.87 -19.68 -1.72
N LEU A 291 -35.07 -18.65 -1.44
CA LEU A 291 -33.67 -18.75 -1.03
C LEU A 291 -33.51 -18.95 0.48
N LEU A 292 -34.58 -18.76 1.26
CA LEU A 292 -34.59 -18.99 2.71
C LEU A 292 -34.90 -20.47 3.00
N PRO A 293 -34.01 -21.22 3.67
CA PRO A 293 -34.30 -22.60 4.05
C PRO A 293 -35.57 -22.67 4.90
N ALA A 294 -36.50 -23.59 4.58
CA ALA A 294 -37.80 -23.72 5.25
C ALA A 294 -37.70 -23.88 6.78
N GLU A 295 -36.56 -24.36 7.28
CA GLU A 295 -36.25 -24.57 8.70
C GLU A 295 -35.95 -23.26 9.46
N MET A 296 -35.59 -22.18 8.76
CA MET A 296 -35.32 -20.86 9.38
C MET A 296 -36.57 -20.06 9.73
N SER A 297 -37.76 -20.52 9.29
CA SER A 297 -39.06 -19.90 9.56
C SER A 297 -39.62 -20.19 10.96
N LYS A 298 -38.98 -21.09 11.74
CA LYS A 298 -39.45 -21.50 13.06
C LYS A 298 -38.47 -21.03 14.17
N PRO A 299 -38.91 -20.21 15.13
CA PRO A 299 -38.03 -19.58 16.12
C PRO A 299 -37.29 -20.56 17.04
N LEU A 300 -37.96 -21.65 17.44
CA LEU A 300 -37.47 -22.56 18.48
C LEU A 300 -36.36 -23.53 18.02
N PRO A 301 -36.46 -24.20 16.85
CA PRO A 301 -35.36 -25.00 16.30
C PRO A 301 -34.13 -24.14 15.95
N ARG A 302 -34.36 -22.91 15.45
CA ARG A 302 -33.31 -21.92 15.18
C ARG A 302 -32.57 -21.52 16.46
N LEU A 303 -33.30 -21.30 17.56
CA LEU A 303 -32.71 -21.02 18.88
C LEU A 303 -31.93 -22.22 19.43
N GLN A 304 -32.42 -23.44 19.28
CA GLN A 304 -31.74 -24.67 19.72
C GLN A 304 -30.46 -24.94 18.92
N GLN A 305 -30.48 -24.72 17.61
CA GLN A 305 -29.29 -24.81 16.76
C GLN A 305 -28.28 -23.73 17.14
N LEU A 306 -28.72 -22.48 17.36
CA LEU A 306 -27.87 -21.38 17.83
C LEU A 306 -27.26 -21.64 19.23
N LEU A 307 -28.00 -22.26 20.15
CA LEU A 307 -27.55 -22.63 21.49
C LEU A 307 -26.55 -23.80 21.48
N SER A 308 -26.67 -24.74 20.54
CA SER A 308 -25.73 -25.85 20.40
C SER A 308 -24.30 -25.40 20.06
N PHE A 309 -24.12 -24.19 19.51
CA PHE A 309 -22.81 -23.60 19.21
C PHE A 309 -22.09 -23.01 20.43
N ALA A 310 -22.78 -22.80 21.56
CA ALA A 310 -22.16 -22.35 22.81
C ALA A 310 -21.65 -23.51 23.68
N VAL A 311 -22.05 -24.74 23.38
CA VAL A 311 -21.84 -25.93 24.23
C VAL A 311 -20.36 -26.33 24.31
N ASP A 312 -19.54 -26.00 23.31
CA ASP A 312 -18.11 -26.34 23.29
C ASP A 312 -17.22 -25.40 24.12
N LYS A 313 -17.78 -24.36 24.77
CA LYS A 313 -17.05 -23.52 25.73
C LYS A 313 -17.43 -23.93 27.16
N PRO A 314 -16.56 -24.63 27.91
CA PRO A 314 -16.85 -24.90 29.33
C PRO A 314 -16.95 -23.57 30.07
N TYR A 315 -18.12 -23.32 30.67
CA TYR A 315 -18.35 -22.21 31.60
C TYR A 315 -17.41 -22.36 32.80
N LYS A 316 -16.28 -21.64 32.80
CA LYS A 316 -15.54 -21.36 34.03
C LYS A 316 -15.86 -19.93 34.45
N GLU A 317 -16.13 -19.76 35.74
CA GLU A 317 -16.46 -18.50 36.40
C GLU A 317 -15.53 -17.37 35.95
N ILE A 318 -16.11 -16.37 35.30
CA ILE A 318 -15.42 -15.14 34.96
C ILE A 318 -15.30 -14.34 36.26
N SER A 319 -14.16 -14.46 36.92
CA SER A 319 -13.75 -13.57 38.00
C SER A 319 -13.37 -12.22 37.39
N ILE A 320 -14.16 -11.19 37.71
CA ILE A 320 -13.80 -9.80 37.42
C ILE A 320 -12.73 -9.41 38.43
N ALA A 321 -11.45 -9.57 38.06
CA ALA A 321 -10.37 -8.91 38.79
C ALA A 321 -10.37 -7.43 38.41
N ASP A 322 -10.21 -6.51 39.36
CA ASP A 322 -9.92 -5.11 39.07
C ASP A 322 -8.39 -4.97 38.83
N PHE A 323 -7.95 -4.06 37.93
CA PHE A 323 -6.58 -3.80 37.39
C PHE A 323 -6.25 -4.24 35.93
N TRP A 324 -7.16 -4.02 34.96
CA TRP A 324 -7.04 -4.63 33.61
C TRP A 324 -6.39 -3.82 32.47
N TRP A 325 -6.14 -2.51 32.60
CA TRP A 325 -5.69 -1.71 31.44
C TRP A 325 -4.18 -1.84 31.14
N VAL A 326 -3.33 -2.07 32.16
CA VAL A 326 -1.89 -2.31 31.96
C VAL A 326 -1.60 -3.75 31.51
N HIS A 327 -2.43 -4.72 31.92
CA HIS A 327 -2.30 -6.13 31.49
C HIS A 327 -2.86 -6.38 30.06
N ASN A 328 -3.96 -5.74 29.66
CA ASN A 328 -4.55 -5.94 28.32
C ASN A 328 -3.61 -5.57 27.16
N ILE A 329 -2.68 -4.64 27.37
CA ILE A 329 -1.82 -4.15 26.29
C ILE A 329 -0.69 -5.14 25.95
N PHE A 330 -0.10 -5.81 26.95
CA PHE A 330 0.82 -6.93 26.70
C PHE A 330 0.08 -8.15 26.13
N GLU A 331 -1.16 -8.38 26.54
CA GLU A 331 -2.01 -9.39 25.91
C GLU A 331 -2.28 -9.10 24.43
N CYS A 332 -2.30 -7.84 23.96
CA CYS A 332 -2.49 -7.54 22.53
C CYS A 332 -1.39 -8.15 21.64
N LEU A 333 -0.13 -8.15 22.08
CA LEU A 333 0.95 -8.79 21.32
C LEU A 333 0.82 -10.32 21.33
N GLU A 334 0.45 -10.89 22.49
CA GLU A 334 0.21 -12.34 22.63
C GLU A 334 -1.02 -12.80 21.85
N ARG A 335 -1.99 -11.91 21.66
CA ARG A 335 -3.18 -12.08 20.81
C ARG A 335 -2.88 -11.86 19.33
N SER A 336 -1.78 -11.22 18.98
CA SER A 336 -1.43 -10.98 17.59
C SER A 336 -0.92 -12.25 16.92
N ILE A 337 -1.38 -12.53 15.70
CA ILE A 337 -0.86 -13.64 14.90
C ILE A 337 0.57 -13.40 14.40
N LEU A 338 1.11 -12.19 14.51
CA LEU A 338 2.41 -11.84 13.93
C LEU A 338 3.55 -12.72 14.45
N LEU A 339 3.68 -12.87 15.77
CA LEU A 339 4.71 -13.73 16.36
C LEU A 339 4.55 -15.21 15.98
N PRO A 340 3.35 -15.81 16.08
CA PRO A 340 3.09 -17.15 15.55
C PRO A 340 3.48 -17.31 14.08
N VAL A 341 3.12 -16.35 13.23
CA VAL A 341 3.47 -16.35 11.80
C VAL A 341 4.97 -16.40 11.62
N PHE A 342 5.73 -15.49 12.26
CA PHE A 342 7.19 -15.45 12.11
C PHE A 342 7.86 -16.73 12.63
N ARG A 343 7.43 -17.24 13.80
CA ARG A 343 8.03 -18.45 14.40
C ARG A 343 7.78 -19.69 13.55
N SER A 344 6.54 -19.89 13.10
CA SER A 344 6.15 -21.08 12.33
C SER A 344 6.72 -21.07 10.91
N SER A 345 6.82 -19.90 10.28
CA SER A 345 7.35 -19.75 8.91
C SER A 345 8.85 -19.50 8.82
N ALA A 346 9.57 -19.42 9.95
CA ALA A 346 10.99 -19.03 9.99
C ALA A 346 11.88 -19.85 9.03
N SER A 347 11.64 -21.16 8.93
CA SER A 347 12.45 -22.05 8.10
C SER A 347 12.19 -21.92 6.59
N THR A 348 11.06 -21.35 6.16
CA THR A 348 10.61 -21.33 4.76
C THR A 348 10.53 -19.94 4.15
N LEU A 349 10.48 -18.89 4.97
CA LEU A 349 10.42 -17.52 4.50
C LEU A 349 11.65 -17.16 3.67
N THR A 350 11.39 -16.66 2.47
CA THR A 350 12.37 -16.07 1.55
C THR A 350 12.28 -14.55 1.51
N SER A 351 11.11 -13.99 1.85
CA SER A 351 10.85 -12.56 1.80
C SER A 351 9.92 -12.12 2.94
N ILE A 352 10.31 -11.05 3.63
CA ILE A 352 9.52 -10.40 4.69
C ILE A 352 9.39 -8.92 4.36
N THR A 353 8.16 -8.41 4.35
CA THR A 353 7.86 -6.98 4.25
C THR A 353 7.09 -6.52 5.48
N LEU A 354 7.63 -5.50 6.14
CA LEU A 354 7.06 -4.84 7.30
C LEU A 354 6.86 -3.37 6.95
N ASP A 355 5.63 -2.91 7.01
CA ASP A 355 5.27 -1.52 6.79
C ASP A 355 4.48 -1.00 8.00
N TRP A 356 5.12 -0.06 8.68
CA TRP A 356 4.70 0.41 10.00
C TRP A 356 3.60 1.47 9.96
N ASP A 357 3.17 1.95 8.78
CA ASP A 357 2.22 3.08 8.64
C ASP A 357 0.89 2.89 9.42
N GLY A 358 0.46 1.64 9.63
CA GLY A 358 -0.73 1.33 10.43
C GLY A 358 -0.50 0.36 11.58
N VAL A 359 0.75 -0.02 11.84
CA VAL A 359 1.09 -0.84 13.03
C VAL A 359 0.76 -0.11 14.33
N ILE A 360 0.78 1.22 14.28
CA ILE A 360 0.74 2.07 15.46
C ILE A 360 -0.34 3.15 15.39
N THR A 361 -1.46 2.88 14.72
CA THR A 361 -2.64 3.76 14.80
C THR A 361 -3.52 3.41 15.99
N ASP A 362 -3.00 3.52 17.21
CA ASP A 362 -3.85 3.78 18.38
C ASP A 362 -3.82 5.29 18.68
N ARG A 363 -4.73 6.03 18.04
CA ARG A 363 -4.91 7.48 18.25
C ARG A 363 -5.34 7.83 19.68
N SER A 364 -5.71 6.85 20.53
CA SER A 364 -6.07 7.12 21.92
C SER A 364 -4.85 7.51 22.77
N SER A 365 -3.65 7.12 22.35
CA SER A 365 -2.40 7.60 22.92
C SER A 365 -1.79 8.72 22.08
N ARG A 366 -1.81 9.95 22.61
CA ARG A 366 -0.86 11.01 22.22
C ARG A 366 0.57 10.42 22.16
N GLY A 367 1.36 10.89 21.19
CA GLY A 367 2.60 10.33 20.63
C GLY A 367 3.75 9.83 21.53
N ASP A 368 3.62 9.85 22.85
CA ASP A 368 4.63 9.40 23.81
C ASP A 368 4.08 8.29 24.73
N SER A 369 3.44 7.26 24.18
CA SER A 369 3.12 6.08 24.99
C SER A 369 4.37 5.19 25.14
N PRO A 370 5.06 5.19 26.29
CA PRO A 370 6.21 4.30 26.52
C PRO A 370 5.81 2.83 26.37
N VAL A 371 4.52 2.51 26.54
CA VAL A 371 3.97 1.17 26.40
C VAL A 371 3.96 0.73 24.93
N ALA A 372 3.51 1.58 24.00
CA ALA A 372 3.53 1.25 22.56
C ALA A 372 4.96 1.01 22.06
N LYS A 373 5.91 1.87 22.48
CA LYS A 373 7.34 1.71 22.21
C LYS A 373 7.89 0.41 22.79
N SER A 374 7.50 0.03 24.01
CA SER A 374 7.90 -1.23 24.66
C SER A 374 7.37 -2.47 23.94
N ILE A 375 6.09 -2.49 23.55
CA ILE A 375 5.48 -3.58 22.78
C ILE A 375 6.21 -3.77 21.46
N LEU A 376 6.42 -2.69 20.73
CA LEU A 376 7.09 -2.73 19.45
C LEU A 376 8.55 -3.17 19.60
N THR A 377 9.25 -2.67 20.63
CA THR A 377 10.60 -3.13 20.96
C THR A 377 10.62 -4.64 21.25
N LYS A 378 9.63 -5.17 21.98
CA LYS A 378 9.50 -6.62 22.25
C LYS A 378 9.24 -7.40 20.96
N LEU A 379 8.29 -6.97 20.13
CA LEU A 379 7.98 -7.60 18.83
C LEU A 379 9.22 -7.66 17.93
N LEU A 380 9.93 -6.55 17.79
CA LEU A 380 11.14 -6.45 16.98
C LEU A 380 12.27 -7.30 17.56
N SER A 381 12.45 -7.27 18.88
CA SER A 381 13.46 -8.10 19.56
C SER A 381 13.20 -9.59 19.31
N GLU A 382 11.95 -10.04 19.39
CA GLU A 382 11.58 -11.42 19.11
C GLU A 382 11.77 -11.76 17.63
N LEU A 383 11.28 -10.92 16.72
CA LEU A 383 11.45 -11.11 15.27
C LEU A 383 12.93 -11.24 14.89
N PHE A 384 13.76 -10.28 15.28
CA PHE A 384 15.18 -10.27 14.93
C PHE A 384 15.99 -11.30 15.71
N SER A 385 15.46 -11.89 16.78
CA SER A 385 16.08 -13.05 17.44
C SER A 385 15.92 -14.34 16.62
N LEU A 386 14.91 -14.43 15.75
CA LEU A 386 14.70 -15.60 14.88
C LEU A 386 15.79 -15.72 13.81
N THR A 387 15.94 -16.94 13.30
CA THR A 387 16.82 -17.27 12.16
C THR A 387 15.95 -17.73 11.00
N PHE A 388 16.16 -17.14 9.83
CA PHE A 388 15.46 -17.38 8.58
C PHE A 388 16.46 -17.88 7.52
N PRO A 389 16.75 -19.19 7.45
CA PRO A 389 17.83 -19.73 6.61
C PRO A 389 17.70 -19.40 5.12
N ASN A 390 16.47 -19.23 4.64
CA ASN A 390 16.15 -18.99 3.24
C ASN A 390 15.88 -17.52 2.91
N LEU A 391 16.06 -16.60 3.87
CA LEU A 391 15.73 -15.18 3.69
C LEU A 391 16.67 -14.52 2.68
N THR A 392 16.10 -14.04 1.58
CA THR A 392 16.82 -13.32 0.52
C THR A 392 16.39 -11.87 0.39
N ALA A 393 15.21 -11.50 0.92
CA ALA A 393 14.68 -10.14 0.85
C ALA A 393 14.06 -9.71 2.18
N LEU A 394 14.47 -8.54 2.67
CA LEU A 394 13.87 -7.91 3.85
C LEU A 394 13.45 -6.49 3.50
N HIS A 395 12.17 -6.18 3.69
CA HIS A 395 11.66 -4.82 3.55
C HIS A 395 11.18 -4.31 4.90
N ASN A 396 11.73 -3.17 5.31
CA ASN A 396 11.36 -2.46 6.51
C ASN A 396 11.01 -1.02 6.12
N ARG A 397 9.72 -0.75 5.90
CA ARG A 397 9.21 0.54 5.44
C ARG A 397 8.82 1.38 6.66
N PRO A 398 9.48 2.54 6.88
CA PRO A 398 9.11 3.43 7.96
C PRO A 398 7.73 4.03 7.69
N ALA A 399 6.96 4.22 8.76
CA ALA A 399 5.68 4.92 8.69
C ALA A 399 5.90 6.39 8.27
N PRO A 400 5.11 6.95 7.35
CA PRO A 400 4.96 8.40 7.19
C PRO A 400 4.64 9.07 8.53
N MET A 401 5.07 10.33 8.71
CA MET A 401 5.05 11.13 9.97
C MET A 401 3.68 11.36 10.64
N ARG A 402 2.63 10.66 10.20
CA ARG A 402 1.23 10.96 10.53
C ARG A 402 0.76 10.38 11.86
N SER A 403 1.43 9.35 12.37
CA SER A 403 0.94 8.61 13.55
C SER A 403 1.41 9.16 14.89
N GLY A 404 2.37 10.10 14.90
CA GLY A 404 2.93 10.65 16.13
C GLY A 404 3.64 9.62 17.01
N VAL A 405 3.83 8.37 16.57
CA VAL A 405 4.52 7.34 17.35
C VAL A 405 5.95 7.17 16.86
N GLU A 406 6.89 7.41 17.76
CA GLU A 406 8.31 7.16 17.50
C GLU A 406 8.59 5.65 17.38
N LEU A 407 9.09 5.20 16.22
CA LEU A 407 9.68 3.88 16.10
C LEU A 407 10.92 3.77 17.03
N PRO A 408 11.13 2.63 17.71
CA PRO A 408 12.37 2.34 18.39
C PRO A 408 13.57 2.47 17.45
N ASP A 409 14.72 2.83 18.01
CA ASP A 409 15.99 2.89 17.29
C ASP A 409 16.40 1.48 16.86
N ILE A 410 16.28 1.21 15.57
CA ILE A 410 16.56 -0.09 14.95
C ILE A 410 17.86 0.01 14.13
N PHE A 411 18.97 0.36 14.78
CA PHE A 411 20.24 0.47 14.07
C PHE A 411 20.78 -0.90 13.64
N ILE A 412 21.27 -0.99 12.39
CA ILE A 412 21.95 -2.19 11.90
C ILE A 412 23.32 -2.35 12.55
N PHE A 413 24.05 -1.25 12.73
CA PHE A 413 25.36 -1.23 13.37
C PHE A 413 25.27 -0.72 14.82
N PRO A 414 25.99 -1.30 15.79
CA PRO A 414 25.95 -0.87 17.18
C PRO A 414 26.71 0.44 17.45
N SER A 415 26.33 1.13 18.52
CA SER A 415 26.98 2.36 19.01
C SER A 415 28.21 2.06 19.88
N THR A 416 29.17 3.00 19.96
CA THR A 416 30.32 2.94 20.88
C THR A 416 29.96 3.12 22.35
N THR A 417 28.83 3.77 22.64
CA THR A 417 28.50 4.31 23.98
C THR A 417 27.73 3.36 24.88
N THR A 418 27.11 2.31 24.33
CA THR A 418 26.39 1.30 25.09
C THR A 418 27.26 0.06 25.21
N THR A 419 27.57 -0.37 26.44
CA THR A 419 28.06 -1.74 26.65
C THR A 419 26.97 -2.68 26.11
N PRO A 420 27.25 -3.48 25.07
CA PRO A 420 26.24 -4.31 24.45
C PRO A 420 25.75 -5.32 25.49
N THR A 421 24.56 -5.09 26.04
CA THR A 421 23.85 -6.11 26.79
C THR A 421 23.11 -6.97 25.77
N SER A 422 23.01 -8.28 26.02
CA SER A 422 22.34 -9.22 25.11
C SER A 422 20.84 -8.93 24.91
N SER A 423 20.29 -7.95 25.62
CA SER A 423 18.90 -7.46 25.55
C SER A 423 18.72 -6.18 24.74
N ASP A 424 19.80 -5.54 24.26
CA ASP A 424 19.69 -4.31 23.46
C ASP A 424 19.24 -4.63 22.02
N LEU A 425 18.17 -3.96 21.55
CA LEU A 425 17.58 -4.18 20.23
C LEU A 425 18.60 -3.98 19.10
N SER A 426 19.49 -2.98 19.21
CA SER A 426 20.55 -2.74 18.21
C SER A 426 21.53 -3.93 18.13
N THR A 427 21.83 -4.55 19.27
CA THR A 427 22.69 -5.75 19.32
C THR A 427 21.98 -6.96 18.70
N ILE A 428 20.69 -7.13 18.96
CA ILE A 428 19.88 -8.21 18.37
C ILE A 428 19.82 -8.06 16.83
N ILE A 429 19.58 -6.85 16.33
CA ILE A 429 19.53 -6.55 14.89
C ILE A 429 20.90 -6.79 14.24
N PHE A 430 21.99 -6.34 14.88
CA PHE A 430 23.34 -6.60 14.40
C PHE A 430 23.61 -8.11 14.21
N HIS A 431 23.25 -8.92 15.22
CA HIS A 431 23.36 -10.38 15.14
C HIS A 431 22.40 -11.00 14.14
N PHE A 432 21.22 -10.40 13.92
CA PHE A 432 20.32 -10.81 12.86
C PHE A 432 21.02 -10.70 11.50
N PHE A 433 21.51 -9.54 11.09
CA PHE A 433 22.14 -9.41 9.76
C PHE A 433 23.42 -10.25 9.62
N THR A 434 24.14 -10.49 10.72
CA THR A 434 25.30 -11.39 10.72
C THR A 434 24.91 -12.85 10.41
N ARG A 435 23.73 -13.31 10.87
CA ARG A 435 23.21 -14.67 10.63
C ARG A 435 22.54 -14.85 9.27
N HIS A 436 22.28 -13.78 8.53
CA HIS A 436 21.56 -13.80 7.26
C HIS A 436 22.42 -13.26 6.09
N PRO A 437 23.55 -13.93 5.76
CA PRO A 437 24.45 -13.46 4.70
C PRO A 437 23.87 -13.58 3.28
N ASN A 438 22.78 -14.33 3.10
CA ASN A 438 22.14 -14.58 1.80
C ASN A 438 21.19 -13.44 1.36
N LEU A 439 21.11 -12.34 2.11
CA LEU A 439 20.28 -11.20 1.75
C LEU A 439 20.76 -10.57 0.44
N THR A 440 19.88 -10.57 -0.55
CA THR A 440 20.11 -9.97 -1.87
C THR A 440 19.33 -8.66 -2.05
N PHE A 441 18.26 -8.47 -1.29
CA PHE A 441 17.42 -7.28 -1.29
C PHE A 441 17.27 -6.75 0.14
N LEU A 442 17.45 -5.44 0.32
CA LEU A 442 17.20 -4.75 1.58
C LEU A 442 16.44 -3.44 1.34
N ASN A 443 15.30 -3.26 1.98
CA ASN A 443 14.68 -1.95 2.18
C ASN A 443 14.83 -1.56 3.65
N TRP A 444 15.52 -0.45 3.92
CA TRP A 444 15.78 0.02 5.28
C TRP A 444 15.87 1.56 5.34
N PRO A 445 15.44 2.21 6.43
CA PRO A 445 15.57 3.66 6.54
C PRO A 445 17.03 4.11 6.53
N ALA A 446 17.34 5.12 5.70
CA ALA A 446 18.70 5.58 5.44
C ALA A 446 19.43 6.02 6.73
N ASP A 447 18.69 6.62 7.66
CA ASP A 447 19.21 7.13 8.91
C ASP A 447 19.22 6.12 10.06
N GLN A 448 18.85 4.87 9.80
CA GLN A 448 18.85 3.77 10.77
C GLN A 448 19.84 2.66 10.42
N PHE A 449 20.79 2.92 9.52
CA PHE A 449 21.94 2.03 9.33
C PHE A 449 22.94 2.16 10.48
N PHE A 450 23.35 3.39 10.77
CA PHE A 450 24.40 3.70 11.75
C PHE A 450 23.87 4.65 12.84
N PRO A 451 24.29 4.49 14.10
CA PRO A 451 24.13 5.51 15.13
C PRO A 451 25.10 6.68 14.86
N GLN A 452 25.00 7.76 15.66
CA GLN A 452 25.91 8.92 15.53
C GLN A 452 27.39 8.56 15.68
N SER A 453 27.69 7.69 16.65
CA SER A 453 29.05 7.24 16.96
C SER A 453 29.16 5.73 16.70
N PRO A 454 29.29 5.31 15.43
CA PRO A 454 29.39 3.89 15.10
C PRO A 454 30.72 3.30 15.58
N LEU A 455 30.78 1.97 15.72
CA LEU A 455 32.01 1.18 15.85
C LEU A 455 32.43 0.60 14.48
N PRO A 456 32.92 1.41 13.52
CA PRO A 456 33.14 0.95 12.14
C PRO A 456 34.27 -0.07 11.99
N HIS A 457 35.19 -0.16 12.97
CA HIS A 457 36.43 -0.94 12.85
C HIS A 457 36.49 -2.18 13.74
N SER A 458 35.36 -2.63 14.29
CA SER A 458 35.33 -3.95 14.93
C SER A 458 35.38 -5.05 13.86
N PRO A 459 36.04 -6.20 14.11
CA PRO A 459 36.08 -7.31 13.15
C PRO A 459 34.67 -7.84 12.80
N LEU A 460 33.74 -7.74 13.76
CA LEU A 460 32.34 -8.08 13.56
C LEU A 460 31.64 -7.09 12.59
N SER A 461 31.90 -5.79 12.73
CA SER A 461 31.40 -4.76 11.82
C SER A 461 31.91 -4.97 10.39
N THR A 462 33.19 -5.34 10.23
CA THR A 462 33.77 -5.69 8.93
C THR A 462 33.13 -6.93 8.31
N THR A 463 32.84 -7.95 9.12
CA THR A 463 32.13 -9.15 8.68
C THR A 463 30.73 -8.80 8.17
N LEU A 464 30.00 -7.97 8.92
CA LEU A 464 28.66 -7.52 8.52
C LEU A 464 28.70 -6.68 7.23
N LEU A 465 29.63 -5.74 7.09
CA LEU A 465 29.84 -5.00 5.84
C LEU A 465 30.12 -5.94 4.66
N THR A 466 30.93 -6.98 4.89
CA THR A 466 31.22 -8.01 3.87
C THR A 466 29.96 -8.77 3.49
N ASN A 467 29.11 -9.14 4.45
CA ASN A 467 27.82 -9.79 4.17
C ASN A 467 26.91 -8.87 3.33
N LEU A 468 26.78 -7.60 3.71
CA LEU A 468 25.95 -6.62 3.00
C LEU A 468 26.49 -6.27 1.60
N SER A 469 27.79 -6.45 1.34
CA SER A 469 28.38 -6.22 0.01
C SER A 469 27.76 -7.10 -1.10
N SER A 470 27.15 -8.22 -0.72
CA SER A 470 26.48 -9.15 -1.63
C SER A 470 25.10 -8.69 -2.11
N LEU A 471 24.56 -7.60 -1.55
CA LEU A 471 23.27 -7.02 -1.93
C LEU A 471 23.23 -6.68 -3.42
N LYS A 472 22.13 -7.09 -4.07
CA LYS A 472 21.82 -6.79 -5.48
C LYS A 472 20.87 -5.63 -5.64
N SER A 473 19.99 -5.43 -4.66
CA SER A 473 19.04 -4.32 -4.63
C SER A 473 18.97 -3.70 -3.24
N LEU A 474 19.01 -2.37 -3.20
CA LEU A 474 18.95 -1.58 -1.99
C LEU A 474 17.87 -0.52 -2.19
N GLN A 475 16.90 -0.50 -1.29
CA GLN A 475 15.92 0.56 -1.17
C GLN A 475 16.17 1.29 0.14
N ILE A 476 16.26 2.61 0.08
CA ILE A 476 16.43 3.45 1.25
C ILE A 476 15.37 4.54 1.23
N SER A 477 14.87 4.87 2.41
CA SER A 477 13.90 5.95 2.59
C SER A 477 14.30 6.87 3.75
N THR A 478 13.81 8.12 3.77
CA THR A 478 13.90 8.93 5.01
C THR A 478 12.95 8.38 6.07
N CYS A 479 13.43 8.23 7.30
CA CYS A 479 12.57 8.06 8.46
C CYS A 479 12.12 9.44 8.96
N LEU A 480 11.00 9.95 8.46
CA LEU A 480 10.38 11.18 8.95
C LEU A 480 9.62 10.93 10.26
N LEU A 481 10.28 10.49 11.33
CA LEU A 481 9.61 10.16 12.60
C LEU A 481 10.16 10.89 13.82
N ARG A 482 10.99 11.93 13.64
CA ARG A 482 11.51 12.72 14.77
C ARG A 482 11.31 14.21 14.57
N PRO A 483 10.82 14.93 15.60
CA PRO A 483 10.82 16.40 15.60
C PRO A 483 12.23 16.90 15.30
N VAL A 484 12.35 17.67 14.23
CA VAL A 484 13.65 18.19 13.79
C VAL A 484 14.01 19.39 14.66
N THR A 485 14.59 19.10 15.83
CA THR A 485 15.40 20.07 16.55
C THR A 485 16.75 20.23 15.82
N PRO A 486 17.44 21.38 15.93
CA PRO A 486 18.77 21.55 15.30
C PRO A 486 19.79 20.48 15.70
N SER A 487 19.70 19.96 16.94
CA SER A 487 20.50 18.82 17.41
C SER A 487 20.10 17.49 16.77
N ALA A 488 18.81 17.28 16.46
CA ALA A 488 18.35 16.11 15.71
C ALA A 488 18.79 16.15 14.24
N GLN A 489 18.91 17.33 13.63
CA GLN A 489 19.38 17.51 12.26
C GLN A 489 20.87 17.18 12.11
N SER A 490 21.73 17.71 12.98
CA SER A 490 23.16 17.37 12.96
C SER A 490 23.40 15.88 13.22
N SER A 491 22.60 15.29 14.10
CA SER A 491 22.56 13.84 14.33
C SER A 491 22.23 13.06 13.05
N LEU A 492 21.17 13.46 12.35
CA LEU A 492 20.74 12.83 11.10
C LEU A 492 21.81 12.93 10.01
N LEU A 493 22.37 14.12 9.78
CA LEU A 493 23.43 14.32 8.79
C LEU A 493 24.67 13.49 9.11
N THR A 494 25.03 13.33 10.38
CA THR A 494 26.12 12.45 10.80
C THR A 494 25.83 10.99 10.45
N ARG A 495 24.60 10.50 10.69
CA ARG A 495 24.20 9.13 10.33
C ARG A 495 24.21 8.90 8.81
N LEU A 496 23.74 9.87 8.04
CA LEU A 496 23.78 9.83 6.57
C LEU A 496 25.21 9.90 6.02
N HIS A 497 26.08 10.69 6.64
CA HIS A 497 27.51 10.70 6.33
C HIS A 497 28.17 9.34 6.59
N ASN A 498 27.82 8.67 7.70
CA ASN A 498 28.29 7.31 7.97
C ASN A 498 27.79 6.31 6.92
N LEU A 499 26.53 6.44 6.48
CA LEU A 499 25.99 5.62 5.39
C LEU A 499 26.81 5.75 4.10
N THR A 500 27.07 6.98 3.66
CA THR A 500 27.78 7.27 2.40
C THR A 500 29.26 6.92 2.48
N THR A 501 29.91 7.09 3.63
CA THR A 501 31.35 6.85 3.75
C THR A 501 31.72 5.41 4.14
N LEU A 502 30.86 4.71 4.88
CA LEU A 502 31.17 3.36 5.40
C LEU A 502 30.48 2.25 4.61
N LEU A 503 29.17 2.36 4.35
CA LEU A 503 28.41 1.27 3.74
C LEU A 503 28.44 1.35 2.21
N CYS A 504 27.99 2.45 1.63
CA CYS A 504 27.84 2.57 0.17
C CYS A 504 29.09 2.16 -0.63
N PRO A 505 30.33 2.53 -0.24
CA PRO A 505 31.53 2.15 -0.99
C PRO A 505 31.80 0.64 -0.97
N SER A 506 31.25 -0.08 0.02
CA SER A 506 31.39 -1.54 0.14
C SER A 506 30.39 -2.33 -0.73
N LEU A 507 29.34 -1.69 -1.27
CA LEU A 507 28.25 -2.36 -1.99
C LEU A 507 28.55 -2.66 -3.46
N ALA A 508 29.75 -3.16 -3.76
CA ALA A 508 30.24 -3.31 -5.14
C ALA A 508 29.36 -4.16 -6.08
N SER A 509 28.48 -5.00 -5.52
CA SER A 509 27.66 -5.94 -6.28
C SER A 509 26.23 -5.44 -6.59
N LEU A 510 25.92 -4.21 -6.16
CA LEU A 510 24.60 -3.60 -6.27
C LEU A 510 24.23 -3.29 -7.73
N THR A 511 23.02 -3.68 -8.13
CA THR A 511 22.49 -3.51 -9.50
C THR A 511 21.24 -2.64 -9.55
N SER A 512 20.54 -2.51 -8.43
CA SER A 512 19.30 -1.74 -8.31
C SER A 512 19.36 -0.87 -7.07
N LEU A 513 19.05 0.42 -7.23
CA LEU A 513 18.98 1.38 -6.14
C LEU A 513 17.63 2.09 -6.19
N SER A 514 16.93 2.13 -5.07
CA SER A 514 15.74 2.95 -4.89
C SER A 514 15.95 3.89 -3.71
N ILE A 515 15.75 5.19 -3.93
CA ILE A 515 15.84 6.23 -2.92
C ILE A 515 14.47 6.90 -2.87
N SER A 516 13.78 6.77 -1.75
CA SER A 516 12.44 7.34 -1.56
C SER A 516 12.36 8.30 -0.38
N GLY A 517 11.31 9.12 -0.34
CA GLY A 517 11.06 10.06 0.75
C GLY A 517 11.69 11.43 0.51
N THR A 518 12.03 12.13 1.59
CA THR A 518 12.48 13.53 1.60
C THR A 518 14.00 13.66 1.77
N LEU A 519 14.78 12.71 1.23
CA LEU A 519 16.25 12.79 1.30
C LEU A 519 16.69 14.01 0.48
N PRO A 520 17.46 14.95 1.05
CA PRO A 520 17.91 16.12 0.30
C PRO A 520 18.81 15.71 -0.85
N SER A 521 18.76 16.47 -1.94
CA SER A 521 19.37 16.08 -3.22
C SER A 521 20.89 15.94 -3.10
N PHE A 522 21.53 16.73 -2.22
CA PHE A 522 22.97 16.60 -1.98
C PHE A 522 23.34 15.25 -1.36
N ILE A 523 22.52 14.69 -0.47
CA ILE A 523 22.75 13.34 0.07
C ILE A 523 22.52 12.30 -1.01
N THR A 524 21.48 12.45 -1.83
CA THR A 524 21.24 11.57 -2.99
C THR A 524 22.45 11.53 -3.93
N ARG A 525 23.09 12.68 -4.20
CA ARG A 525 24.34 12.76 -4.98
C ARG A 525 25.49 12.03 -4.29
N GLU A 526 25.69 12.26 -3.00
CA GLU A 526 26.77 11.61 -2.25
C GLU A 526 26.59 10.08 -2.19
N ILE A 527 25.35 9.58 -2.08
CA ILE A 527 25.04 8.15 -2.15
C ILE A 527 25.43 7.59 -3.53
N LEU A 528 25.01 8.24 -4.62
CA LEU A 528 25.35 7.83 -5.98
C LEU A 528 26.88 7.86 -6.23
N ARG A 529 27.58 8.88 -5.73
CA ARG A 529 29.04 9.01 -5.79
C ARG A 529 29.75 7.93 -5.00
N ALA A 530 29.24 7.58 -3.82
CA ALA A 530 29.79 6.50 -3.01
C ALA A 530 29.59 5.14 -3.69
N LEU A 531 28.50 4.97 -4.44
CA LEU A 531 28.17 3.78 -5.22
C LEU A 531 28.84 3.73 -6.60
N ARG A 532 29.79 4.62 -6.92
CA ARG A 532 30.41 4.72 -8.28
C ARG A 532 30.97 3.40 -8.82
N LEU A 533 31.41 2.49 -7.95
CA LEU A 533 31.98 1.20 -8.35
C LEU A 533 30.93 0.13 -8.66
N CYS A 534 29.66 0.42 -8.36
CA CYS A 534 28.56 -0.53 -8.52
C CYS A 534 28.11 -0.60 -10.00
N PRO A 535 27.72 -1.79 -10.50
CA PRO A 535 27.14 -1.94 -11.83
C PRO A 535 25.63 -1.61 -11.82
N LEU A 536 25.26 -0.41 -11.37
CA LEU A 536 23.85 -0.01 -11.29
C LEU A 536 23.20 -0.06 -12.68
N ALA A 537 22.17 -0.90 -12.79
CA ALA A 537 21.34 -1.08 -13.97
C ALA A 537 19.96 -0.43 -13.81
N SER A 538 19.50 -0.21 -12.58
CA SER A 538 18.22 0.43 -12.29
C SER A 538 18.37 1.44 -11.16
N ILE A 539 17.86 2.66 -11.35
CA ILE A 539 17.81 3.70 -10.31
C ILE A 539 16.37 4.21 -10.23
N SER A 540 15.80 4.27 -9.03
CA SER A 540 14.49 4.87 -8.77
C SER A 540 14.65 5.95 -7.72
N LEU A 541 14.31 7.18 -8.07
CA LEU A 541 14.37 8.33 -7.18
C LEU A 541 12.95 8.86 -7.02
N THR A 542 12.41 8.77 -5.82
CA THR A 542 11.03 9.19 -5.55
C THR A 542 10.98 10.13 -4.36
N SER A 543 10.49 11.34 -4.58
CA SER A 543 10.42 12.37 -3.55
C SER A 543 9.22 13.28 -3.82
N PRO A 544 8.65 13.97 -2.81
CA PRO A 544 7.70 15.04 -3.07
C PRO A 544 8.24 16.06 -4.09
N ILE A 545 9.54 16.38 -3.96
CA ILE A 545 10.30 17.24 -4.88
C ILE A 545 10.99 16.38 -5.93
N TRP A 546 10.79 16.72 -7.21
CA TRP A 546 11.34 16.02 -8.35
C TRP A 546 12.88 15.93 -8.24
N PRO A 547 13.42 14.72 -8.06
CA PRO A 547 14.83 14.55 -7.68
C PRO A 547 15.80 14.62 -8.86
N GLY A 548 15.31 14.92 -10.07
CA GLY A 548 16.15 14.98 -11.27
C GLY A 548 16.96 16.27 -11.40
N GLY A 549 16.58 17.34 -10.69
CA GLY A 549 17.15 18.69 -10.78
C GLY A 549 17.48 19.31 -9.42
N PHE A 550 17.57 20.63 -9.37
CA PHE A 550 17.75 21.40 -8.13
C PHE A 550 16.41 21.99 -7.64
N VAL A 551 16.25 22.11 -6.32
CA VAL A 551 15.02 22.63 -5.73
C VAL A 551 14.87 24.15 -5.94
N SER A 552 15.99 24.87 -5.89
CA SER A 552 16.03 26.34 -6.02
C SER A 552 15.59 26.84 -7.40
N THR A 553 15.79 26.08 -8.50
CA THR A 553 15.36 26.53 -9.86
C THR A 553 13.85 26.78 -9.96
N TRP A 554 13.09 26.24 -9.02
CA TRP A 554 11.63 26.38 -8.97
C TRP A 554 11.17 27.62 -8.21
N ASP A 555 12.07 28.28 -7.48
CA ASP A 555 11.84 29.58 -6.80
C ASP A 555 12.05 30.76 -7.72
N ASP A 556 12.55 30.57 -8.94
CA ASP A 556 12.64 31.64 -9.93
C ASP A 556 11.22 32.09 -10.34
N PRO A 557 10.78 33.31 -9.98
CA PRO A 557 9.45 33.81 -10.32
C PRO A 557 9.23 33.94 -11.83
N ALA A 558 10.31 33.97 -12.62
CA ALA A 558 10.25 33.97 -14.08
C ALA A 558 9.92 32.58 -14.66
N LEU A 559 10.23 31.50 -13.93
CA LEU A 559 9.98 30.11 -14.33
C LEU A 559 8.72 29.54 -13.68
N VAL A 560 8.45 29.92 -12.43
CA VAL A 560 7.23 29.57 -11.68
C VAL A 560 6.64 30.85 -11.08
N PRO A 561 5.67 31.49 -11.75
CA PRO A 561 5.09 32.75 -11.28
C PRO A 561 4.55 32.62 -9.86
N ALA A 562 4.94 33.55 -8.99
CA ALA A 562 4.39 33.63 -7.65
C ALA A 562 2.85 33.76 -7.70
N PRO A 563 2.12 33.24 -6.71
CA PRO A 563 0.67 33.39 -6.65
C PRO A 563 0.25 34.87 -6.75
N ILE A 564 -0.67 35.18 -7.67
CA ILE A 564 -1.13 36.55 -7.96
C ILE A 564 -1.83 37.18 -6.74
N ASP A 565 -2.35 36.36 -5.82
CA ASP A 565 -3.05 36.78 -4.61
C ASP A 565 -2.12 37.17 -3.45
N GLY A 566 -0.79 37.13 -3.65
CA GLY A 566 0.18 37.43 -2.61
C GLY A 566 0.31 36.35 -1.53
N SER A 567 -0.27 35.16 -1.76
CA SER A 567 -0.04 34.00 -0.90
C SER A 567 1.43 33.54 -1.00
N GLU A 568 1.93 32.96 0.09
CA GLU A 568 3.32 32.46 0.14
C GLU A 568 3.58 31.45 -0.98
N SER A 569 4.81 31.38 -1.49
CA SER A 569 5.13 30.33 -2.47
C SER A 569 4.85 28.97 -1.82
N TRP A 570 4.37 28.01 -2.61
CA TRP A 570 4.12 26.67 -2.12
C TRP A 570 5.41 26.01 -1.58
N MET A 571 6.59 26.44 -2.05
CA MET A 571 7.89 26.06 -1.47
C MET A 571 8.09 26.63 -0.08
N GLU A 572 7.71 27.87 0.19
CA GLU A 572 7.80 28.44 1.53
C GLU A 572 6.83 27.72 2.49
N SER A 573 5.64 27.37 2.01
CA SER A 573 4.70 26.50 2.75
C SER A 573 5.32 25.12 3.03
N TRP A 574 5.97 24.50 2.05
CA TRP A 574 6.68 23.22 2.20
C TRP A 574 7.89 23.32 3.14
N ARG A 575 8.68 24.39 3.05
CA ARG A 575 9.80 24.70 3.96
C ARG A 575 9.32 24.88 5.39
N ARG A 576 8.05 25.28 5.62
CA ARG A 576 7.45 25.47 6.95
C ARG A 576 6.84 24.22 7.57
N LEU A 577 6.39 23.25 6.77
CA LEU A 577 5.72 22.03 7.25
C LEU A 577 6.61 21.06 8.05
N GLY A 578 7.82 21.46 8.46
CA GLY A 578 8.73 20.64 9.27
C GLY A 578 9.45 19.54 8.48
N ASP A 579 8.82 19.00 7.44
CA ASP A 579 9.39 18.00 6.53
C ASP A 579 10.41 18.59 5.53
N GLY A 580 10.37 19.92 5.31
CA GLY A 580 11.29 20.65 4.43
C GLY A 580 12.59 21.13 5.09
N ILE A 581 12.87 20.77 6.36
CA ILE A 581 14.05 21.30 7.08
C ILE A 581 15.37 20.90 6.39
N LEU A 582 15.43 19.72 5.77
CA LEU A 582 16.62 19.28 5.02
C LEU A 582 16.79 19.97 3.67
N VAL A 583 15.74 20.59 3.14
CA VAL A 583 15.77 21.32 1.86
C VAL A 583 16.37 22.72 2.04
N ARG A 584 16.33 23.27 3.26
CA ARG A 584 16.87 24.61 3.58
C ARG A 584 18.40 24.70 3.48
N ASP A 585 19.09 23.57 3.52
CA ASP A 585 20.57 23.50 3.43
C ASP A 585 21.06 23.17 2.01
N GLU A 586 20.19 23.13 0.99
CA GLU A 586 20.65 23.01 -0.39
C GLU A 586 21.35 24.31 -0.83
N PRO A 587 22.52 24.24 -1.48
CA PRO A 587 23.22 25.45 -1.93
C PRO A 587 22.45 26.13 -3.07
N ASP A 588 21.98 27.37 -2.83
CA ASP A 588 21.26 28.26 -3.75
C ASP A 588 22.13 28.77 -4.91
N ASP A 589 22.54 27.91 -5.85
CA ASP A 589 23.28 28.36 -7.04
C ASP A 589 22.88 27.61 -8.31
N ASP A 590 21.61 27.78 -8.70
CA ASP A 590 21.01 27.17 -9.89
C ASP A 590 21.73 27.53 -11.19
N VAL A 591 22.32 28.72 -11.24
CA VAL A 591 23.10 29.18 -12.40
C VAL A 591 24.30 28.26 -12.58
N LEU A 592 25.03 27.95 -11.50
CA LEU A 592 26.16 27.02 -11.54
C LEU A 592 25.71 25.60 -11.88
N ALA A 593 24.53 25.18 -11.44
CA ALA A 593 23.98 23.87 -11.78
C ALA A 593 23.63 23.76 -13.27
N LEU A 594 22.94 24.74 -13.82
CA LEU A 594 22.60 24.82 -15.24
C LEU A 594 23.85 24.95 -16.11
N GLU A 595 24.82 25.76 -15.70
CA GLU A 595 26.13 25.84 -16.34
C GLU A 595 26.87 24.50 -16.28
N THR A 596 26.81 23.80 -15.16
CA THR A 596 27.42 22.48 -15.01
C THR A 596 26.79 21.48 -15.98
N VAL A 597 25.46 21.45 -16.10
CA VAL A 597 24.75 20.59 -17.06
C VAL A 597 25.13 20.97 -18.50
N ARG A 598 25.08 22.26 -18.85
CA ARG A 598 25.47 22.74 -20.19
C ARG A 598 26.92 22.40 -20.53
N ARG A 599 27.84 22.58 -19.59
CA ARG A 599 29.26 22.24 -19.75
C ARG A 599 29.45 20.74 -19.94
N ILE A 600 28.84 19.92 -19.09
CA ILE A 600 28.83 18.46 -19.24
C ILE A 600 28.31 18.06 -20.63
N ASN A 601 27.30 18.77 -21.12
CA ASN A 601 26.72 18.50 -22.43
C ASN A 601 27.57 19.02 -23.60
N ALA A 602 28.44 20.01 -23.38
CA ALA A 602 29.40 20.46 -24.38
C ALA A 602 30.66 19.58 -24.42
N GLU A 603 31.21 19.25 -23.26
CA GLU A 603 32.54 18.63 -23.09
C GLU A 603 32.47 17.09 -22.93
N GLY A 604 31.29 16.56 -22.61
CA GLY A 604 31.11 15.17 -22.19
C GLY A 604 31.59 14.92 -20.77
N PHE A 605 31.45 13.67 -20.32
CA PHE A 605 31.78 13.27 -18.94
C PHE A 605 33.22 12.76 -18.75
N GLY A 606 34.11 12.89 -19.75
CA GLY A 606 35.41 12.23 -19.75
C GLY A 606 35.32 10.71 -19.76
N ASP A 607 36.41 10.00 -19.44
CA ASP A 607 36.44 8.54 -19.39
C ASP A 607 35.74 7.99 -18.11
N GLU A 608 34.81 7.05 -18.29
CA GLU A 608 34.03 6.50 -17.16
C GLU A 608 34.90 5.67 -16.20
N VAL A 609 35.90 4.95 -16.74
CA VAL A 609 36.80 4.10 -15.95
C VAL A 609 37.68 4.97 -15.07
N GLU A 610 38.22 6.05 -15.62
CA GLU A 610 38.98 7.04 -14.83
C GLU A 610 38.13 7.69 -13.73
N ASN A 611 36.90 8.07 -14.04
CA ASN A 611 35.98 8.63 -13.05
C ASN A 611 35.69 7.65 -11.91
N LYS A 612 35.46 6.37 -12.24
CA LYS A 612 35.23 5.31 -11.25
C LYS A 612 36.48 4.98 -10.42
N ALA A 613 37.67 5.08 -11.02
CA ALA A 613 38.93 4.77 -10.35
C ALA A 613 39.31 5.79 -9.27
N ARG A 614 38.78 7.02 -9.32
CA ARG A 614 38.99 8.03 -8.27
C ARG A 614 38.35 7.58 -6.97
N ALA A 615 39.15 7.56 -5.90
CA ALA A 615 38.68 7.27 -4.56
C ALA A 615 37.55 8.24 -4.18
N TYR A 616 36.45 7.72 -3.64
CA TYR A 616 35.38 8.56 -3.12
C TYR A 616 35.83 9.29 -1.87
N ARG A 617 35.57 10.60 -1.81
CA ARG A 617 35.64 11.41 -0.60
C ARG A 617 34.40 12.28 -0.51
N TYR A 618 33.77 12.25 0.66
CA TYR A 618 32.55 13.00 0.92
C TYR A 618 32.76 14.50 0.68
N GLY A 619 31.93 15.11 -0.16
CA GLY A 619 31.95 16.55 -0.42
C GLY A 619 33.12 17.09 -1.25
N GLU A 620 33.98 16.23 -1.82
CA GLU A 620 35.09 16.67 -2.70
C GLU A 620 34.60 17.07 -4.09
N GLU A 621 33.51 16.46 -4.56
CA GLU A 621 32.91 16.74 -5.87
C GLU A 621 31.87 17.88 -5.79
N SER A 622 31.73 18.62 -6.90
CA SER A 622 30.86 19.81 -6.98
C SER A 622 29.47 19.58 -6.38
N PRO A 623 29.02 20.38 -5.41
CA PRO A 623 27.69 20.22 -4.83
C PRO A 623 26.57 20.65 -5.79
N HIS A 624 26.90 21.35 -6.88
CA HIS A 624 25.97 21.90 -7.88
C HIS A 624 25.75 21.01 -9.11
N GLU A 625 26.30 19.80 -9.14
CA GLU A 625 26.01 18.86 -10.23
C GLU A 625 24.58 18.31 -10.11
N ALA A 626 23.80 18.29 -11.20
CA ALA A 626 22.46 17.69 -11.18
C ALA A 626 22.52 16.18 -10.89
N VAL A 627 21.49 15.63 -10.23
CA VAL A 627 21.47 14.20 -9.85
C VAL A 627 21.61 13.30 -11.08
N LEU A 628 20.88 13.58 -12.16
CA LEU A 628 21.02 12.84 -13.42
C LEU A 628 22.39 13.03 -14.09
N GLY A 629 23.07 14.15 -13.80
CA GLY A 629 24.48 14.36 -14.16
C GLY A 629 25.41 13.36 -13.47
N VAL A 630 25.24 13.17 -12.16
CA VAL A 630 25.98 12.15 -11.40
C VAL A 630 25.68 10.75 -11.93
N VAL A 631 24.41 10.45 -12.26
CA VAL A 631 24.02 9.17 -12.86
C VAL A 631 24.74 8.92 -14.18
N ALA A 632 24.72 9.89 -15.09
CA ALA A 632 25.37 9.74 -16.39
C ALA A 632 26.91 9.74 -16.28
N ARG A 633 27.50 10.44 -15.30
CA ARG A 633 28.96 10.41 -15.08
C ARG A 633 29.44 9.00 -14.72
N TYR A 634 28.75 8.32 -13.81
CA TYR A 634 29.22 7.06 -13.22
C TYR A 634 28.50 5.81 -13.73
N PHE A 635 27.30 5.90 -14.31
CA PHE A 635 26.49 4.72 -14.62
C PHE A 635 25.98 4.69 -16.06
N ARG A 636 26.40 5.61 -16.93
CA ARG A 636 25.92 5.67 -18.32
C ARG A 636 26.09 4.38 -19.13
N SER A 637 27.15 3.60 -18.85
CA SER A 637 27.41 2.32 -19.52
C SER A 637 26.61 1.14 -18.94
N THR A 638 26.01 1.28 -17.76
CA THR A 638 25.33 0.17 -17.05
C THR A 638 23.83 0.39 -16.92
N ILE A 639 23.38 1.64 -16.83
CA ILE A 639 21.98 1.99 -16.56
C ILE A 639 21.04 1.56 -17.69
N ARG A 640 19.93 0.93 -17.30
CA ARG A 640 18.88 0.42 -18.20
C ARG A 640 17.51 1.00 -17.86
N SER A 641 17.24 1.32 -16.60
CA SER A 641 15.99 1.95 -16.18
C SER A 641 16.28 3.07 -15.18
N VAL A 642 15.64 4.21 -15.38
CA VAL A 642 15.70 5.36 -14.46
C VAL A 642 14.28 5.82 -14.18
N ALA A 643 13.89 5.84 -12.90
CA ALA A 643 12.65 6.45 -12.44
C ALA A 643 12.97 7.74 -11.66
N VAL A 644 12.32 8.85 -12.02
CA VAL A 644 12.46 10.16 -11.38
C VAL A 644 11.07 10.70 -11.11
N GLU A 645 10.60 10.45 -9.89
CA GLU A 645 9.24 10.74 -9.49
C GLU A 645 9.23 11.81 -8.42
N GLY A 646 8.50 12.87 -8.71
CA GLY A 646 8.19 13.93 -7.78
C GLY A 646 7.36 14.99 -8.47
N TYR A 647 6.35 15.49 -7.78
CA TYR A 647 5.35 16.35 -8.41
C TYR A 647 5.81 17.81 -8.44
N ILE A 648 6.52 18.22 -7.38
CA ILE A 648 7.13 19.53 -7.30
C ILE A 648 8.31 19.56 -8.24
N GLY A 649 8.27 20.44 -9.21
CA GLY A 649 9.42 20.64 -10.08
C GLY A 649 9.68 19.53 -11.09
N CYS A 650 8.63 18.86 -11.56
CA CYS A 650 8.78 17.92 -12.66
C CYS A 650 8.69 18.63 -14.04
N PRO A 651 9.18 17.98 -15.11
CA PRO A 651 9.11 18.52 -16.46
C PRO A 651 7.70 18.84 -16.93
N VAL A 652 7.54 19.99 -17.60
CA VAL A 652 6.27 20.44 -18.19
C VAL A 652 6.24 20.09 -19.69
N LEU A 653 5.27 19.26 -20.09
CA LEU A 653 5.01 18.95 -21.50
C LEU A 653 4.62 20.22 -22.25
N GLY A 654 5.07 20.38 -23.50
CA GLY A 654 4.80 21.58 -24.30
C GLY A 654 5.58 22.83 -23.89
N SER A 655 6.42 22.76 -22.85
CA SER A 655 7.38 23.81 -22.47
C SER A 655 8.74 23.21 -22.09
N PRO A 656 9.39 22.44 -22.99
CA PRO A 656 10.58 21.65 -22.67
C PRO A 656 11.78 22.47 -22.21
N GLY A 657 11.81 23.78 -22.50
CA GLY A 657 12.93 24.67 -22.15
C GLY A 657 13.14 24.95 -20.65
N VAL A 658 12.13 24.74 -19.79
CA VAL A 658 12.22 25.12 -18.36
C VAL A 658 12.88 24.03 -17.52
N CYS A 659 12.69 22.75 -17.87
CA CYS A 659 13.12 21.61 -17.02
C CYS A 659 13.78 20.48 -17.82
N GLY A 660 13.61 20.46 -19.15
CA GLY A 660 14.20 19.45 -20.02
C GLY A 660 15.73 19.43 -19.94
N VAL A 661 16.35 20.56 -19.60
CA VAL A 661 17.81 20.66 -19.41
C VAL A 661 18.32 19.64 -18.38
N PHE A 662 17.56 19.39 -17.30
CA PHE A 662 17.96 18.42 -16.28
C PHE A 662 17.83 16.96 -16.74
N LEU A 663 17.04 16.68 -17.79
CA LEU A 663 16.96 15.36 -18.42
C LEU A 663 18.09 15.12 -19.43
N GLU A 664 18.72 16.17 -19.96
CA GLU A 664 19.77 16.06 -20.99
C GLU A 664 20.91 15.07 -20.65
N PRO A 665 21.37 14.90 -19.39
CA PRO A 665 22.39 13.90 -19.07
C PRO A 665 22.04 12.46 -19.51
N LEU A 666 20.74 12.13 -19.66
CA LEU A 666 20.29 10.82 -20.14
C LEU A 666 20.74 10.52 -21.57
N ARG A 667 21.11 11.53 -22.37
CA ARG A 667 21.61 11.35 -23.74
C ARG A 667 22.92 10.57 -23.80
N HIS A 668 23.65 10.53 -22.68
CA HIS A 668 24.88 9.77 -22.54
C HIS A 668 24.64 8.30 -22.15
N CYS A 669 23.43 7.94 -21.72
CA CYS A 669 23.09 6.61 -21.22
C CYS A 669 22.70 5.68 -22.38
N THR A 670 23.68 5.13 -23.09
CA THR A 670 23.46 4.34 -24.31
C THR A 670 22.69 3.02 -24.07
N ARG A 671 22.72 2.50 -22.83
CA ARG A 671 22.01 1.28 -22.46
C ARG A 671 20.58 1.51 -21.95
N LEU A 672 20.16 2.75 -21.73
CA LEU A 672 18.86 3.13 -21.15
C LEU A 672 17.69 2.61 -21.98
N ARG A 673 16.79 1.82 -21.41
CA ARG A 673 15.62 1.22 -22.08
C ARG A 673 14.31 1.83 -21.59
N GLU A 674 14.29 2.32 -20.37
CA GLU A 674 13.09 2.81 -19.72
C GLU A 674 13.40 4.07 -18.91
N VAL A 675 12.52 5.06 -19.04
CA VAL A 675 12.49 6.27 -18.21
C VAL A 675 11.10 6.39 -17.63
N ARG A 676 10.99 6.36 -16.31
CA ARG A 676 9.76 6.68 -15.60
C ARG A 676 9.89 8.07 -15.02
N CYS A 677 8.94 8.96 -15.33
CA CYS A 677 9.06 10.34 -14.92
C CYS A 677 7.70 10.93 -14.63
N THR A 678 7.59 11.64 -13.51
CA THR A 678 6.46 12.54 -13.30
C THR A 678 6.53 13.65 -14.34
N VAL A 679 5.38 14.01 -14.91
CA VAL A 679 5.29 15.12 -15.86
C VAL A 679 4.06 15.96 -15.58
N LEU A 680 4.18 17.26 -15.82
CA LEU A 680 3.07 18.20 -15.79
C LEU A 680 2.61 18.50 -17.22
N PRO A 681 1.30 18.49 -17.51
CA PRO A 681 0.82 18.96 -18.80
C PRO A 681 0.99 20.48 -18.93
N ALA A 682 1.17 20.99 -20.16
CA ALA A 682 1.04 22.42 -20.44
C ALA A 682 -0.37 22.89 -20.07
N LEU A 683 -0.44 23.73 -19.05
CA LEU A 683 -1.69 24.30 -18.58
C LEU A 683 -1.99 25.60 -19.36
N GLU A 684 -2.98 25.57 -20.25
CA GLU A 684 -3.43 26.78 -20.93
C GLU A 684 -4.09 27.74 -19.92
N ALA A 685 -3.45 28.88 -19.67
CA ALA A 685 -3.95 29.93 -18.78
C ALA A 685 -5.05 30.74 -19.48
N ARG A 686 -6.19 30.12 -19.80
CA ARG A 686 -7.29 30.86 -20.44
C ARG A 686 -8.11 31.72 -19.46
N ASP A 687 -8.12 31.39 -18.16
CA ASP A 687 -8.91 32.11 -17.13
C ASP A 687 -8.20 32.23 -15.76
N GLY A 688 -6.86 32.22 -15.74
CA GLY A 688 -6.06 32.49 -14.53
C GLY A 688 -6.09 31.42 -13.42
N ARG A 689 -6.74 30.26 -13.62
CA ARG A 689 -6.70 29.13 -12.68
C ARG A 689 -6.70 27.76 -13.40
N PRO A 690 -5.54 27.29 -13.86
CA PRO A 690 -5.44 25.95 -14.41
C PRO A 690 -5.27 24.90 -13.30
N THR A 691 -6.11 23.87 -13.28
CA THR A 691 -5.91 22.69 -12.43
C THR A 691 -5.70 21.46 -13.30
N VAL A 692 -4.90 20.48 -12.83
CA VAL A 692 -4.66 19.23 -13.57
C VAL A 692 -5.98 18.48 -13.81
N LYS A 693 -6.93 18.54 -12.87
CA LYS A 693 -8.29 18.03 -13.05
C LYS A 693 -9.04 18.68 -14.20
N ARG A 694 -8.99 20.02 -14.33
CA ARG A 694 -9.64 20.72 -15.46
C ARG A 694 -8.99 20.37 -16.79
N TRP A 695 -7.66 20.28 -16.81
CA TRP A 695 -6.93 19.82 -17.99
C TRP A 695 -7.36 18.40 -18.38
N TRP A 696 -7.41 17.48 -17.41
CA TRP A 696 -7.85 16.09 -17.63
C TRP A 696 -9.27 16.02 -18.19
N ASN A 697 -10.20 16.74 -17.56
CA ASN A 697 -11.59 16.82 -18.02
C ASN A 697 -11.71 17.43 -19.41
N SER A 698 -10.90 18.45 -19.74
CA SER A 698 -10.84 19.02 -21.08
C SER A 698 -10.36 17.99 -22.09
N LYS A 699 -9.31 17.21 -21.76
CA LYS A 699 -8.82 16.14 -22.63
C LYS A 699 -9.84 15.03 -22.84
N MET A 700 -10.57 14.64 -21.80
CA MET A 700 -11.68 13.69 -21.93
C MET A 700 -12.75 14.22 -22.88
N ARG A 701 -13.12 15.50 -22.80
CA ARG A 701 -14.04 16.14 -23.76
C ARG A 701 -13.47 16.16 -25.17
N ASP A 702 -12.17 16.46 -25.35
CA ASP A 702 -11.53 16.42 -26.66
C ASP A 702 -11.65 15.03 -27.30
N VAL A 703 -11.52 13.96 -26.49
CA VAL A 703 -11.69 12.57 -26.95
C VAL A 703 -13.13 12.28 -27.31
N GLU A 704 -14.09 12.68 -26.48
CA GLU A 704 -15.52 12.52 -26.77
C GLU A 704 -15.92 13.23 -28.08
N MET A 705 -15.43 14.47 -28.26
CA MET A 705 -15.65 15.23 -29.50
C MET A 705 -15.00 14.52 -30.69
N TRP A 706 -13.75 14.06 -30.56
CA TRP A 706 -13.06 13.30 -31.60
C TRP A 706 -13.82 12.02 -32.00
N GLU A 707 -14.37 11.28 -31.03
CA GLU A 707 -15.18 10.09 -31.30
C GLU A 707 -16.48 10.43 -32.04
N GLN A 708 -17.12 11.55 -31.70
CA GLN A 708 -18.31 12.05 -32.39
C GLN A 708 -17.98 12.46 -33.84
N GLU A 709 -16.92 13.24 -34.03
CA GLU A 709 -16.40 13.66 -35.34
C GLU A 709 -16.08 12.47 -36.24
N ARG A 710 -15.45 11.43 -35.67
CA ARG A 710 -15.13 10.19 -36.39
C ARG A 710 -16.39 9.46 -36.85
N LYS A 711 -17.46 9.44 -36.05
CA LYS A 711 -18.73 8.77 -36.39
C LYS A 711 -19.46 9.49 -37.53
N ILE A 712 -19.33 10.80 -37.65
CA ILE A 712 -19.98 11.61 -38.70
C ILE A 712 -19.13 11.76 -39.98
N GLY A 713 -17.98 11.07 -40.05
CA GLY A 713 -17.12 11.07 -41.24
C GLY A 713 -16.32 12.36 -41.45
N ALA A 714 -16.11 13.16 -40.40
CA ALA A 714 -15.25 14.33 -40.48
C ALA A 714 -13.79 13.94 -40.79
N GLU A 715 -13.09 14.79 -41.54
CA GLU A 715 -11.68 14.56 -41.92
C GLU A 715 -10.74 14.55 -40.71
N LYS A 716 -9.64 13.80 -40.85
CA LYS A 716 -8.69 13.34 -39.82
C LYS A 716 -8.20 14.41 -38.85
N THR A 717 -8.93 14.66 -37.76
CA THR A 717 -8.34 15.18 -36.53
C THR A 717 -7.54 14.05 -35.88
N GLU A 718 -6.36 14.38 -35.35
CA GLU A 718 -5.56 13.40 -34.67
C GLU A 718 -6.14 13.05 -33.30
N HIS A 719 -6.08 11.76 -32.95
CA HIS A 719 -6.52 11.28 -31.63
C HIS A 719 -5.82 12.08 -30.50
N PRO A 720 -6.55 12.68 -29.54
CA PRO A 720 -5.97 13.51 -28.47
C PRO A 720 -4.86 12.81 -27.66
N TRP A 721 -5.02 11.53 -27.31
CA TRP A 721 -3.97 10.72 -26.69
C TRP A 721 -2.71 10.57 -27.55
N ARG A 722 -2.85 10.45 -28.87
CA ARG A 722 -1.70 10.38 -29.77
C ARG A 722 -0.93 11.71 -29.80
N LYS A 723 -1.64 12.85 -29.74
CA LYS A 723 -1.03 14.18 -29.60
C LYS A 723 -0.24 14.29 -28.29
N MET A 724 -0.83 13.85 -27.18
CA MET A 724 -0.15 13.80 -25.87
C MET A 724 1.10 12.92 -25.89
N GLY A 725 1.05 11.76 -26.56
CA GLY A 725 2.22 10.90 -26.76
C GLY A 725 3.34 11.60 -27.53
N ARG A 726 3.02 12.44 -28.52
CA ARG A 726 4.02 13.29 -29.18
C ARG A 726 4.60 14.37 -28.28
N GLU A 727 3.81 14.99 -27.42
CA GLU A 727 4.32 15.98 -26.46
C GLU A 727 5.35 15.33 -25.52
N VAL A 728 5.16 14.05 -25.16
CA VAL A 728 6.17 13.24 -24.45
C VAL A 728 7.41 13.01 -25.33
N VAL A 729 7.25 12.67 -26.61
CA VAL A 729 8.39 12.51 -27.53
C VAL A 729 9.18 13.81 -27.68
N GLU A 730 8.52 14.95 -27.80
CA GLU A 730 9.16 16.27 -27.91
C GLU A 730 9.93 16.64 -26.65
N ALA A 731 9.42 16.28 -25.47
CA ALA A 731 10.07 16.55 -24.19
C ALA A 731 11.27 15.61 -23.92
N PHE A 732 11.15 14.32 -24.23
CA PHE A 732 12.14 13.32 -23.85
C PHE A 732 13.10 12.94 -24.99
N GLY A 733 12.64 12.86 -26.24
CA GLY A 733 13.42 12.41 -27.39
C GLY A 733 14.81 13.07 -27.52
N PRO A 734 14.90 14.41 -27.47
CA PRO A 734 16.18 15.12 -27.54
C PRO A 734 17.12 14.84 -26.36
N CYS A 735 16.56 14.43 -25.22
CA CYS A 735 17.31 14.12 -24.00
C CYS A 735 17.79 12.66 -23.95
N LEU A 736 17.44 11.82 -24.93
CA LEU A 736 17.77 10.40 -24.95
C LEU A 736 18.91 10.09 -25.93
N SER A 737 19.68 9.04 -25.63
CA SER A 737 20.80 8.63 -26.46
C SER A 737 20.33 8.13 -27.83
N GLU A 738 20.98 8.59 -28.90
CA GLU A 738 20.76 8.09 -30.26
C GLU A 738 20.95 6.57 -30.36
N GLU A 739 21.97 6.02 -29.68
CA GLU A 739 22.20 4.58 -29.62
C GLU A 739 21.05 3.85 -28.91
N ALA A 740 20.54 4.43 -27.82
CA ALA A 740 19.44 3.85 -27.07
C ALA A 740 18.14 3.82 -27.89
N LYS A 741 17.81 4.94 -28.55
CA LYS A 741 16.64 5.12 -29.44
C LYS A 741 16.72 4.32 -30.72
N GLY A 742 17.92 4.08 -31.26
CA GLY A 742 18.14 3.33 -32.49
C GLY A 742 17.92 1.82 -32.38
N ARG A 743 17.72 1.28 -31.17
CA ARG A 743 17.45 -0.15 -30.95
C ARG A 743 16.02 -0.52 -31.31
N SER A 744 15.80 -1.82 -31.58
CA SER A 744 14.45 -2.36 -31.75
C SER A 744 13.61 -2.09 -30.50
N GLY A 745 12.47 -1.43 -30.68
CA GLY A 745 11.58 -1.00 -29.60
C GLY A 745 11.91 0.35 -28.96
N GLY A 746 13.06 0.96 -29.30
CA GLY A 746 13.44 2.28 -28.80
C GLY A 746 13.67 2.35 -27.28
N VAL A 747 13.32 3.49 -26.68
CA VAL A 747 13.30 3.74 -25.25
C VAL A 747 11.87 3.99 -24.82
N ARG A 748 11.39 3.27 -23.80
CA ARG A 748 10.06 3.50 -23.23
C ARG A 748 10.11 4.65 -22.24
N VAL A 749 9.20 5.60 -22.38
CA VAL A 749 8.93 6.63 -21.40
C VAL A 749 7.59 6.35 -20.73
N HIS A 750 7.60 6.02 -19.45
CA HIS A 750 6.43 5.93 -18.60
C HIS A 750 6.18 7.31 -17.97
N ALA A 751 5.29 8.07 -18.59
CA ALA A 751 4.91 9.41 -18.17
C ALA A 751 3.78 9.34 -17.14
N LEU A 752 4.05 9.80 -15.91
CA LEU A 752 3.09 9.79 -14.81
C LEU A 752 2.48 11.18 -14.62
N PHE A 753 1.16 11.26 -14.74
CA PHE A 753 0.35 12.46 -14.57
C PHE A 753 -0.43 12.37 -13.25
N PHE A 754 -0.12 13.26 -12.31
CA PHE A 754 -0.82 13.31 -11.03
C PHE A 754 -2.10 14.15 -11.15
N THR A 755 -3.27 13.53 -11.02
CA THR A 755 -4.55 14.24 -10.98
C THR A 755 -5.07 14.38 -9.53
N ASP A 756 -6.18 15.11 -9.33
CA ASP A 756 -6.79 15.35 -8.00
C ASP A 756 -7.57 14.13 -7.45
N GLY A 757 -7.04 12.92 -7.61
CA GLY A 757 -7.67 11.71 -7.10
C GLY A 757 -7.19 10.40 -7.74
N MET A 758 -6.62 10.45 -8.94
CA MET A 758 -6.06 9.28 -9.62
C MET A 758 -4.69 9.59 -10.23
N ASP A 759 -3.78 8.63 -10.20
CA ASP A 759 -2.54 8.72 -10.96
C ASP A 759 -2.81 8.12 -12.32
N VAL A 760 -2.57 8.89 -13.36
CA VAL A 760 -2.75 8.42 -14.72
C VAL A 760 -1.40 8.26 -15.38
N ALA A 761 -1.16 7.10 -15.99
CA ALA A 761 0.07 6.81 -16.68
C ALA A 761 -0.14 6.70 -18.19
N MET A 762 0.93 7.00 -18.92
CA MET A 762 1.03 6.76 -20.35
C MET A 762 2.42 6.24 -20.69
N ASP A 763 2.49 5.09 -21.36
CA ASP A 763 3.74 4.57 -21.91
C ASP A 763 3.91 5.04 -23.34
N VAL A 764 5.07 5.61 -23.67
CA VAL A 764 5.42 6.07 -25.02
C VAL A 764 6.75 5.44 -25.41
N ASP A 765 6.77 4.65 -26.48
CA ASP A 765 8.01 4.08 -27.01
C ASP A 765 8.62 5.06 -28.03
N ILE A 766 9.80 5.63 -27.69
CA ILE A 766 10.52 6.64 -28.48
C ILE A 766 11.65 5.99 -29.25
N GLY A 767 11.72 6.19 -30.56
CA GLY A 767 12.78 5.68 -31.43
C GLY A 767 13.27 6.70 -32.45
N MET A 768 14.06 6.23 -33.42
CA MET A 768 14.61 7.03 -34.51
C MET A 768 13.92 6.73 -35.84
N GLY A 769 13.49 7.76 -36.57
CA GLY A 769 12.92 7.68 -37.91
C GLY A 769 13.45 8.80 -38.81
N GLY A 770 14.25 8.46 -39.82
CA GLY A 770 14.82 9.46 -40.74
C GLY A 770 15.75 10.47 -40.07
N GLY A 771 16.39 10.10 -38.95
CA GLY A 771 17.26 10.98 -38.17
C GLY A 771 16.51 11.90 -37.19
N LEU A 772 15.19 11.75 -37.04
CA LEU A 772 14.36 12.48 -36.09
C LEU A 772 13.80 11.55 -35.01
N ASP A 773 13.48 12.12 -33.86
CA ASP A 773 12.75 11.44 -32.79
C ASP A 773 11.31 11.13 -33.23
N VAL A 774 10.91 9.86 -33.12
CA VAL A 774 9.58 9.41 -33.53
C VAL A 774 8.93 8.55 -32.45
N MET A 775 7.61 8.67 -32.33
CA MET A 775 6.80 7.79 -31.52
C MET A 775 6.57 6.46 -32.27
N LEU A 776 7.15 5.38 -31.75
CA LEU A 776 6.98 4.03 -32.31
C LEU A 776 5.62 3.43 -31.92
N GLY A 777 5.14 3.75 -30.71
CA GLY A 777 3.88 3.30 -30.17
C GLY A 777 3.56 3.99 -28.84
N TYR A 778 2.32 3.86 -28.39
CA TYR A 778 1.93 4.30 -27.06
C TYR A 778 0.86 3.39 -26.46
N LYS A 779 0.81 3.34 -25.13
CA LYS A 779 -0.22 2.68 -24.34
C LYS A 779 -0.74 3.65 -23.28
N GLY A 780 -2.06 3.73 -23.15
CA GLY A 780 -2.74 4.61 -22.20
C GLY A 780 -3.48 5.77 -22.87
N PRO A 781 -4.06 6.67 -22.05
CA PRO A 781 -3.92 6.74 -20.60
C PRO A 781 -4.57 5.56 -19.85
N TYR A 782 -4.03 5.20 -18.68
CA TYR A 782 -4.61 4.21 -17.77
C TYR A 782 -4.34 4.57 -16.31
N ASP A 783 -5.21 4.12 -15.41
CA ASP A 783 -5.02 4.31 -13.97
C ASP A 783 -3.79 3.50 -13.51
N GLU A 784 -2.83 4.18 -12.89
CA GLU A 784 -1.63 3.56 -12.35
C GLU A 784 -1.95 2.98 -10.97
N PRO A 785 -1.86 1.64 -10.78
CA PRO A 785 -2.02 1.05 -9.47
C PRO A 785 -0.81 1.41 -8.61
N ASP A 786 -1.06 1.98 -7.42
CA ASP A 786 0.02 2.24 -6.45
C ASP A 786 0.36 0.97 -5.66
N GLU A 787 0.94 -0.02 -6.35
CA GLU A 787 1.24 -1.33 -5.77
C GLU A 787 2.21 -1.27 -4.57
N LEU A 788 3.03 -0.22 -4.52
CA LEU A 788 4.10 -0.05 -3.55
C LEU A 788 3.78 1.00 -2.48
N GLY A 789 2.65 1.71 -2.53
CA GLY A 789 2.36 2.80 -1.61
C GLY A 789 3.26 4.02 -1.80
N VAL A 790 3.95 4.10 -2.93
CA VAL A 790 4.93 5.16 -3.23
C VAL A 790 4.16 6.43 -3.58
N ASN A 791 3.12 6.29 -4.39
CA ASN A 791 2.26 7.42 -4.74
C ASN A 791 1.36 7.79 -3.56
N SER A 792 0.97 6.84 -2.70
CA SER A 792 0.16 7.09 -1.52
C SER A 792 0.93 7.94 -0.52
N PHE A 793 2.23 7.72 -0.32
CA PHE A 793 3.08 8.62 0.47
C PHE A 793 3.05 10.05 -0.09
N ILE A 794 3.33 10.23 -1.38
CA ILE A 794 3.31 11.54 -2.06
C ILE A 794 1.94 12.21 -1.96
N LYS A 795 0.86 11.44 -2.25
CA LYS A 795 -0.54 11.88 -2.13
C LYS A 795 -0.88 12.27 -0.71
N SER A 796 -0.47 11.44 0.24
CA SER A 796 -0.78 11.66 1.64
C SER A 796 -0.17 13.00 2.07
N GLU A 797 1.08 13.31 1.73
CA GLU A 797 1.74 14.58 2.06
C GLU A 797 0.99 15.78 1.47
N ARG A 798 0.50 15.64 0.25
CA ARG A 798 -0.39 16.61 -0.40
C ARG A 798 -1.73 16.79 0.35
N TYR A 799 -2.28 15.74 0.94
CA TYR A 799 -3.55 15.78 1.69
C TYR A 799 -3.36 16.14 3.17
N SER A 800 -2.23 15.89 3.82
CA SER A 800 -1.99 16.32 5.22
C SER A 800 -1.70 17.81 5.29
N SER A 801 -0.96 18.34 4.33
CA SER A 801 -0.74 19.77 4.20
C SER A 801 -2.08 20.51 4.01
N SER A 802 -3.12 19.84 3.48
CA SER A 802 -4.47 20.40 3.28
C SER A 802 -5.26 20.68 4.57
N ALA A 803 -4.83 20.18 5.74
CA ALA A 803 -5.49 20.48 7.03
C ALA A 803 -5.28 21.93 7.50
N GLY A 804 -4.42 22.70 6.84
CA GLY A 804 -4.31 24.14 6.98
C GLY A 804 -3.80 24.77 5.68
N SER A 805 -4.67 25.49 4.99
CA SER A 805 -4.36 26.52 3.96
C SER A 805 -4.03 26.14 2.51
N TRP A 806 -4.24 24.91 2.03
CA TRP A 806 -4.23 24.69 0.56
C TRP A 806 -5.54 25.10 -0.12
N ASP A 807 -6.61 25.28 0.67
CA ASP A 807 -7.89 25.82 0.20
C ASP A 807 -7.81 27.26 -0.33
N GLN A 808 -6.68 27.95 -0.15
CA GLN A 808 -6.47 29.32 -0.61
C GLN A 808 -5.49 29.47 -1.79
N HIS A 809 -4.83 28.41 -2.28
CA HIS A 809 -3.94 28.55 -3.44
C HIS A 809 -4.70 28.45 -4.79
N PRO A 810 -4.70 29.49 -5.65
CA PRO A 810 -5.64 29.61 -6.78
C PRO A 810 -5.48 28.59 -7.91
N TRP A 811 -4.40 27.79 -7.92
CA TRP A 811 -4.07 26.85 -9.00
C TRP A 811 -4.42 25.39 -8.66
N MET A 812 -4.98 25.10 -7.48
CA MET A 812 -5.33 23.71 -7.09
C MET A 812 -6.64 23.50 -6.32
N THR A 813 -7.62 24.42 -6.37
CA THR A 813 -8.97 24.13 -5.82
C THR A 813 -10.12 24.52 -6.74
N THR A 814 -10.97 23.52 -7.06
CA THR A 814 -12.44 23.56 -6.89
C THR A 814 -13.07 22.24 -7.37
N PHE A 815 -13.63 21.43 -6.46
CA PHE A 815 -15.07 21.17 -6.38
C PHE A 815 -15.43 20.33 -5.14
N GLN A 816 -16.33 20.87 -4.30
CA GLN A 816 -17.31 20.12 -3.53
C GLN A 816 -18.52 19.85 -4.42
N GLY A 817 -18.96 18.60 -4.51
CA GLY A 817 -20.33 18.22 -4.86
C GLY A 817 -20.70 18.24 -6.35
N ILE A 818 -21.00 17.05 -6.87
CA ILE A 818 -22.23 16.65 -7.59
C ILE A 818 -21.86 15.39 -8.41
N GLY A 819 -22.60 14.31 -8.13
CA GLY A 819 -22.44 13.02 -8.78
C GLY A 819 -22.82 13.04 -10.26
N VAL A 820 -22.29 12.07 -10.99
CA VAL A 820 -22.68 11.76 -12.37
C VAL A 820 -23.38 10.40 -12.33
N GLU A 821 -24.69 10.41 -12.57
CA GLU A 821 -25.43 9.27 -13.08
C GLU A 821 -25.13 9.11 -14.58
N SER A 822 -24.95 7.84 -14.96
CA SER A 822 -25.06 7.17 -16.28
C SER A 822 -24.94 7.96 -17.58
#